data_AF-A0A945PVP1-F1
#
_entry.id   AF-A0A945PVP1-F1
#
_cell.length_a   1.000
_cell.length_b   1.000
_cell.length_c   1.000
_cell.angle_alpha   90.00
_cell.angle_beta   90.00
_cell.angle_gamma   90.00
#
_symmetry.space_group_name_H-M   'P 1'
#
loop_
_entity.id
_entity.type
_entity.pdbx_description
1 polymer ?
#
loop_
_entity_poly.entity_id
_entity_poly.type
_entity_poly.pdbx_seq_one_letter_code
_entity_poly.pdbx_strand_id
1 'polypeptide(L)'
;MISNRYGIFFNFQLIILAISFGLISNVSLAAVQRVGIAAAVNPATKGTPPGGNDRVVVVGSKLLQNERIVTSDKGRTQLLFLDGSALTIGPNSDLVLDEFVYDPETKSGKLAFSATKGLFRLVGGKISKKTAVTFKTPSAVIGIRGGIAIVTVQQIKQQAAVGTGLTAGDSGGPAIPAGTLRLAQAAPGPQTVTTAQLAFGQMTVQSGGVTRAVNIPGFQVVAVSPDQAPSRPVLAEGPGNGLAGLEGAGGANNGGAPEAPTNEDVADTQISDLGSSIQPQAIVPAPLANMLAAPAAPGDDALTIQKQVLVVTDTTTAAQQNITLDETTGTSGGKRVTSIGNGFSYGGRILSQTPFTNYNFNDGTTSRVALRNGSGSGASITAGYLSAGSGIAGLEFRLPVKSNFFTFGSDETSTRFGSVSGTGFGAPDESFYYFNLRETESNNNPASVFAGVPFTGTFPTSGVAVHDLYPGFPGKTSIPMLPEAYGGNFSGAPSPLLFSAYSPNLTSFPNDRRSVALYGLIAIDGVGANQKSAMVTYTGVYLGGTKSNNNIYLSGYDRSSVRLTATGTPIRVSGGGGTTSRDDLENSIFGFDGPDHFVISSDYTTTAGTYTNAAGFVQTLENTSTPALTFFHETYTRPAPGPSGIGNSRTAQTLKGFAAGIVTTKISGTISTYVAETLSSSPSNFKITTNPTTNRVAAVLHTQDAISSNSSTVLYFGNLTGASRARQAFIDDDYFGIRESTSNTSTVGGSTASNSRLGLITSAFTNLSGSLVSGISFCACAYTKWGFISGEARKDDETERQRFHLMPWVAGRLSGASVTSGLAGSATYSGHVAANIKNGSNQYVALGNYDQTWDFSSRSGRATISNLDGASYTGSISNVSGTGGSQFSGSISGSGRSGDLQGAFMKGSASKVSEVGAQFHVNGSGYYAAGIAVGKQP
;
A
#
# COMPACT_ATOMS: atom_id res chain seq x y z
N MET A 1 -31.71 -98.73 4.47
CA MET A 1 -31.39 -97.90 3.30
C MET A 1 -30.29 -96.92 3.68
N ILE A 2 -29.18 -97.05 2.96
CA ILE A 2 -28.17 -96.03 2.59
C ILE A 2 -27.55 -95.18 3.71
N SER A 3 -26.32 -95.59 4.05
CA SER A 3 -25.23 -94.72 4.46
C SER A 3 -23.94 -95.22 3.77
N ASN A 4 -23.02 -94.28 3.56
CA ASN A 4 -21.56 -94.42 3.58
C ASN A 4 -20.75 -94.46 2.27
N ARG A 5 -19.65 -93.69 2.35
CA ARG A 5 -18.38 -93.67 1.59
C ARG A 5 -18.38 -92.94 0.25
N TYR A 6 -17.52 -91.91 0.13
CA TYR A 6 -16.38 -91.87 -0.80
C TYR A 6 -15.38 -90.78 -0.37
N GLY A 7 -14.20 -91.22 0.03
CA GLY A 7 -13.04 -90.39 0.31
C GLY A 7 -11.77 -91.21 0.07
N ILE A 8 -10.67 -90.50 -0.22
CA ILE A 8 -9.29 -91.00 -0.36
C ILE A 8 -8.96 -91.51 -1.77
N PHE A 9 -8.51 -90.64 -2.69
CA PHE A 9 -7.50 -90.93 -3.75
C PHE A 9 -6.98 -89.69 -4.52
N PHE A 10 -7.03 -88.47 -3.96
CA PHE A 10 -6.57 -87.25 -4.66
C PHE A 10 -5.51 -86.47 -3.88
N ASN A 11 -4.60 -87.16 -3.18
CA ASN A 11 -3.70 -86.55 -2.18
C ASN A 11 -2.20 -86.89 -2.31
N PHE A 12 -1.68 -87.24 -3.50
CA PHE A 12 -0.24 -87.53 -3.65
C PHE A 12 0.49 -86.87 -4.84
N GLN A 13 -0.19 -86.09 -5.69
CA GLN A 13 0.46 -85.33 -6.77
C GLN A 13 0.69 -83.84 -6.46
N LEU A 14 0.27 -83.36 -5.29
CA LEU A 14 0.39 -81.95 -4.89
C LEU A 14 1.56 -81.64 -3.93
N ILE A 15 2.34 -82.64 -3.53
CA ILE A 15 3.43 -82.46 -2.54
C ILE A 15 4.81 -82.24 -3.19
N ILE A 16 5.02 -82.62 -4.46
CA ILE A 16 6.28 -82.34 -5.17
C ILE A 16 6.31 -80.92 -5.80
N LEU A 17 5.17 -80.24 -5.93
CA LEU A 17 5.12 -78.82 -6.33
C LEU A 17 5.26 -77.84 -5.15
N ALA A 18 5.30 -78.34 -3.91
CA ALA A 18 5.39 -77.50 -2.71
C ALA A 18 6.82 -77.34 -2.15
N ILE A 19 7.82 -78.07 -2.67
CA ILE A 19 9.21 -78.02 -2.18
C ILE A 19 10.16 -77.30 -3.17
N SER A 20 9.73 -77.01 -4.40
CA SER A 20 10.53 -76.26 -5.40
C SER A 20 10.28 -74.75 -5.40
N PHE A 21 9.48 -74.22 -4.46
CA PHE A 21 9.24 -72.76 -4.31
C PHE A 21 9.87 -72.17 -3.04
N GLY A 22 10.85 -72.87 -2.46
CA GLY A 22 11.62 -72.42 -1.31
C GLY A 22 13.05 -72.04 -1.70
N LEU A 23 13.24 -71.00 -2.51
CA LEU A 23 14.47 -70.18 -2.64
C LEU A 23 14.34 -69.21 -3.83
N ILE A 24 13.46 -68.21 -3.71
CA ILE A 24 13.69 -66.93 -4.39
C ILE A 24 13.65 -65.88 -3.30
N SER A 25 14.82 -65.36 -3.01
CA SER A 25 15.08 -64.21 -2.16
C SER A 25 14.04 -63.12 -2.44
N ASN A 26 13.32 -62.68 -1.40
CA ASN A 26 12.57 -61.42 -1.43
C ASN A 26 13.57 -60.28 -1.66
N VAL A 27 13.81 -59.93 -2.91
CA VAL A 27 14.31 -58.59 -3.24
C VAL A 27 13.12 -57.67 -3.02
N SER A 28 13.00 -57.15 -1.80
CA SER A 28 12.08 -56.05 -1.53
C SER A 28 12.55 -54.87 -2.38
N LEU A 29 11.90 -54.61 -3.52
CA LEU A 29 12.03 -53.31 -4.17
C LEU A 29 11.49 -52.29 -3.17
N ALA A 30 12.38 -51.52 -2.56
CA ALA A 30 12.00 -50.39 -1.73
C ALA A 30 11.11 -49.47 -2.58
N ALA A 31 9.84 -49.33 -2.19
CA ALA A 31 8.94 -48.38 -2.81
C ALA A 31 9.55 -46.99 -2.66
N VAL A 32 9.93 -46.35 -3.79
CA VAL A 32 10.57 -45.04 -3.76
C VAL A 32 9.56 -44.01 -3.23
N GLN A 33 9.81 -43.52 -2.01
CA GLN A 33 8.91 -42.62 -1.31
C GLN A 33 8.90 -41.24 -1.99
N ARG A 34 7.70 -40.79 -2.36
CA ARG A 34 7.46 -39.46 -2.94
C ARG A 34 7.47 -38.41 -1.83
N VAL A 35 8.23 -37.35 -2.01
CA VAL A 35 8.47 -36.34 -0.95
C VAL A 35 7.97 -34.94 -1.31
N GLY A 36 7.71 -34.66 -2.59
CA GLY A 36 7.23 -33.35 -3.05
C GLY A 36 7.12 -33.22 -4.57
N ILE A 37 7.00 -31.98 -5.05
CA ILE A 37 6.96 -31.61 -6.48
C ILE A 37 7.86 -30.41 -6.78
N ALA A 38 8.31 -30.29 -8.02
CA ALA A 38 8.91 -29.05 -8.53
C ALA A 38 7.79 -28.04 -8.90
N ALA A 39 7.70 -26.94 -8.15
CA ALA A 39 6.65 -25.92 -8.28
C ALA A 39 6.98 -24.83 -9.31
N ALA A 40 8.27 -24.54 -9.53
CA ALA A 40 8.74 -23.63 -10.57
C ALA A 40 10.12 -24.08 -11.04
N VAL A 41 10.38 -24.07 -12.35
CA VAL A 41 11.67 -24.53 -12.90
C VAL A 41 12.08 -23.68 -14.09
N ASN A 42 13.34 -23.24 -14.11
CA ASN A 42 14.03 -22.82 -15.33
C ASN A 42 14.66 -24.07 -15.99
N PRO A 43 14.48 -24.32 -17.30
CA PRO A 43 14.85 -25.57 -17.98
C PRO A 43 16.29 -26.09 -17.80
N ALA A 44 17.22 -25.30 -17.25
CA ALA A 44 18.59 -25.70 -16.93
C ALA A 44 18.74 -26.37 -15.53
N THR A 45 17.75 -27.15 -15.10
CA THR A 45 17.76 -27.90 -13.82
C THR A 45 17.74 -29.41 -14.07
N LYS A 46 18.67 -30.15 -13.48
CA LYS A 46 18.73 -31.62 -13.54
C LYS A 46 18.40 -32.24 -12.18
N GLY A 47 17.70 -33.36 -12.21
CA GLY A 47 17.41 -34.19 -11.05
C GLY A 47 17.92 -35.61 -11.31
N THR A 48 18.54 -36.23 -10.32
CA THR A 48 19.03 -37.60 -10.38
C THR A 48 18.34 -38.41 -9.29
N PRO A 49 17.25 -39.13 -9.61
CA PRO A 49 16.58 -40.01 -8.66
C PRO A 49 17.51 -41.12 -8.14
N PRO A 50 17.23 -41.70 -6.95
CA PRO A 50 18.02 -42.80 -6.42
C PRO A 50 18.00 -44.00 -7.37
N GLY A 51 19.17 -44.48 -7.81
CA GLY A 51 19.28 -45.61 -8.75
C GLY A 51 18.78 -45.30 -10.18
N GLY A 52 18.48 -44.03 -10.49
CA GLY A 52 18.03 -43.58 -11.81
C GLY A 52 19.08 -42.73 -12.53
N ASN A 53 18.86 -42.51 -13.82
CA ASN A 53 19.69 -41.60 -14.62
C ASN A 53 19.27 -40.13 -14.43
N ASP A 54 20.19 -39.21 -14.73
CA ASP A 54 19.91 -37.78 -14.80
C ASP A 54 18.70 -37.49 -15.70
N ARG A 55 17.77 -36.68 -15.21
CA ARG A 55 16.62 -36.18 -15.95
C ARG A 55 16.49 -34.66 -15.81
N VAL A 56 15.86 -34.04 -16.79
CA VAL A 56 15.48 -32.63 -16.68
C VAL A 56 14.32 -32.52 -15.69
N VAL A 57 14.43 -31.59 -14.74
CA VAL A 57 13.32 -31.25 -13.84
C VAL A 57 12.46 -30.23 -14.57
N VAL A 58 11.16 -30.48 -14.66
CA VAL A 58 10.17 -29.54 -15.19
C VAL A 58 9.11 -29.29 -14.13
N VAL A 59 8.31 -28.25 -14.30
CA VAL A 59 7.20 -27.98 -13.38
C VAL A 59 6.28 -29.21 -13.30
N GLY A 60 5.91 -29.60 -12.09
CA GLY A 60 5.14 -30.81 -11.81
C GLY A 60 5.96 -32.09 -11.68
N SER A 61 7.28 -32.07 -11.91
CA SER A 61 8.14 -33.23 -11.66
C SER A 61 8.05 -33.68 -10.20
N LYS A 62 7.71 -34.96 -9.98
CA LYS A 62 7.68 -35.59 -8.66
C LYS A 62 9.10 -35.67 -8.09
N LEU A 63 9.26 -35.34 -6.82
CA LEU A 63 10.52 -35.44 -6.08
C LEU A 63 10.55 -36.72 -5.26
N LEU A 64 11.70 -37.38 -5.25
CA LEU A 64 11.95 -38.61 -4.51
C LEU A 64 12.95 -38.36 -3.39
N GLN A 65 12.82 -39.09 -2.28
CA GLN A 65 13.86 -39.05 -1.24
C GLN A 65 15.20 -39.51 -1.82
N ASN A 66 16.31 -38.95 -1.37
CA ASN A 66 17.67 -39.13 -1.89
C ASN A 66 17.86 -38.68 -3.36
N GLU A 67 16.93 -37.91 -3.94
CA GLU A 67 17.13 -37.31 -5.25
C GLU A 67 18.11 -36.12 -5.16
N ARG A 68 19.09 -36.11 -6.07
CA ARG A 68 20.06 -35.01 -6.21
C ARG A 68 19.54 -33.99 -7.22
N ILE A 69 19.55 -32.71 -6.87
CA ILE A 69 19.12 -31.59 -7.70
C ILE A 69 20.31 -30.69 -8.00
N VAL A 70 20.57 -30.46 -9.28
CA VAL A 70 21.69 -29.63 -9.77
C VAL A 70 21.15 -28.52 -10.68
N THR A 71 21.54 -27.28 -10.41
CA THR A 71 21.25 -26.12 -11.26
C THR A 71 22.52 -25.59 -11.94
N SER A 72 22.41 -25.18 -13.20
CA SER A 72 23.50 -24.49 -13.89
C SER A 72 23.63 -23.03 -13.43
N ASP A 73 24.55 -22.28 -14.04
CA ASP A 73 24.69 -20.82 -13.96
C ASP A 73 23.42 -20.00 -14.25
N LYS A 74 22.45 -20.59 -14.97
CA LYS A 74 21.13 -20.02 -15.28
C LYS A 74 19.98 -20.82 -14.65
N GLY A 75 20.25 -22.04 -14.19
CA GLY A 75 19.26 -22.94 -13.61
C GLY A 75 18.73 -22.41 -12.28
N ARG A 76 17.41 -22.51 -12.10
CA ARG A 76 16.70 -22.15 -10.86
C ARG A 76 15.51 -23.07 -10.72
N THR A 77 15.23 -23.51 -9.50
CA THR A 77 14.06 -24.33 -9.23
C THR A 77 13.48 -24.06 -7.84
N GLN A 78 12.18 -24.23 -7.69
CA GLN A 78 11.50 -24.23 -6.40
C GLN A 78 10.85 -25.59 -6.18
N LEU A 79 11.15 -26.19 -5.04
CA LEU A 79 10.63 -27.48 -4.60
C LEU A 79 9.58 -27.24 -3.51
N LEU A 80 8.44 -27.90 -3.62
CA LEU A 80 7.35 -27.88 -2.64
C LEU A 80 7.19 -29.27 -2.04
N PHE A 81 7.28 -29.37 -0.70
CA PHE A 81 7.18 -30.61 0.04
C PHE A 81 5.78 -30.84 0.59
N LEU A 82 5.43 -32.10 0.92
CA LEU A 82 4.09 -32.47 1.39
C LEU A 82 3.70 -31.82 2.73
N ASP A 83 4.68 -31.39 3.54
CA ASP A 83 4.44 -30.69 4.80
C ASP A 83 4.18 -29.18 4.61
N GLY A 84 4.24 -28.69 3.37
CA GLY A 84 4.11 -27.29 2.99
C GLY A 84 5.42 -26.49 3.06
N SER A 85 6.57 -27.13 3.30
CA SER A 85 7.87 -26.47 3.18
C SER A 85 8.16 -26.15 1.71
N ALA A 86 8.79 -25.00 1.45
CA ALA A 86 9.27 -24.63 0.12
C ALA A 86 10.78 -24.38 0.14
N LEU A 87 11.51 -24.98 -0.81
CA LEU A 87 12.94 -24.79 -0.99
C LEU A 87 13.22 -24.20 -2.36
N THR A 88 13.69 -22.97 -2.41
CA THR A 88 14.18 -22.34 -3.64
C THR A 88 15.67 -22.59 -3.78
N ILE A 89 16.07 -23.07 -4.95
CA ILE A 89 17.44 -23.40 -5.33
C ILE A 89 17.86 -22.42 -6.44
N GLY A 90 18.85 -21.59 -6.14
CA GLY A 90 19.42 -20.61 -7.07
C GLY A 90 20.44 -21.21 -8.04
N PRO A 91 21.08 -20.39 -8.87
CA PRO A 91 22.09 -20.84 -9.83
C PRO A 91 23.32 -21.50 -9.19
N ASN A 92 24.01 -22.35 -9.97
CA ASN A 92 25.24 -23.05 -9.58
C ASN A 92 25.11 -23.90 -8.31
N SER A 93 23.93 -24.45 -8.05
CA SER A 93 23.63 -25.19 -6.82
C SER A 93 23.67 -26.70 -7.03
N ASP A 94 24.02 -27.41 -5.95
CA ASP A 94 24.06 -28.88 -5.88
C ASP A 94 23.59 -29.31 -4.49
N LEU A 95 22.45 -29.99 -4.46
CA LEU A 95 21.69 -30.34 -3.26
C LEU A 95 21.17 -31.79 -3.35
N VAL A 96 21.16 -32.51 -2.24
CA VAL A 96 20.51 -33.81 -2.07
C VAL A 96 19.37 -33.71 -1.05
N LEU A 97 18.24 -34.33 -1.38
CA LEU A 97 17.07 -34.47 -0.50
C LEU A 97 17.23 -35.68 0.45
N ASP A 98 18.04 -35.54 1.50
CA ASP A 98 18.46 -36.69 2.34
C ASP A 98 17.29 -37.42 3.04
N GLU A 99 16.41 -36.67 3.70
CA GLU A 99 15.35 -37.25 4.53
C GLU A 99 14.08 -36.42 4.46
N PHE A 100 12.95 -37.07 4.18
CA PHE A 100 11.63 -36.49 4.35
C PHE A 100 10.67 -37.54 4.89
N VAL A 101 10.37 -37.43 6.17
CA VAL A 101 9.35 -38.22 6.86
C VAL A 101 8.30 -37.25 7.34
N TYR A 102 7.05 -37.43 6.94
CA TYR A 102 5.94 -36.57 7.36
C TYR A 102 4.73 -37.42 7.71
N ASP A 103 4.29 -37.30 8.96
CA ASP A 103 3.02 -37.82 9.42
C ASP A 103 1.97 -36.69 9.37
N PRO A 104 0.98 -36.76 8.47
CA PRO A 104 -0.05 -35.74 8.34
C PRO A 104 -0.99 -35.65 9.54
N GLU A 105 -1.18 -36.73 10.31
CA GLU A 105 -2.06 -36.76 11.48
C GLU A 105 -1.40 -36.03 12.65
N THR A 106 -0.17 -36.41 12.99
CA THR A 106 0.56 -35.78 14.09
C THR A 106 1.24 -34.47 13.69
N LYS A 107 1.26 -34.14 12.39
CA LYS A 107 2.00 -32.99 11.81
C LYS A 107 3.48 -32.98 12.22
N SER A 108 4.04 -34.16 12.45
CA SER A 108 5.41 -34.36 12.91
C SER A 108 6.23 -35.08 11.85
N GLY A 109 7.55 -34.99 11.96
CA GLY A 109 8.40 -35.49 10.90
C GLY A 109 9.85 -35.03 10.99
N LYS A 110 10.60 -35.37 9.95
CA LYS A 110 11.99 -34.95 9.73
C LYS A 110 12.14 -34.49 8.30
N LEU A 111 12.84 -33.37 8.13
CA LEU A 111 13.23 -32.85 6.83
C LEU A 111 14.71 -32.48 6.89
N ALA A 112 15.50 -33.10 6.02
CA ALA A 112 16.95 -32.90 5.95
C ALA A 112 17.42 -32.74 4.51
N PHE A 113 18.38 -31.83 4.32
CA PHE A 113 19.03 -31.56 3.05
C PHE A 113 20.54 -31.53 3.23
N SER A 114 21.28 -31.92 2.20
CA SER A 114 22.73 -31.71 2.10
C SER A 114 23.06 -30.90 0.85
N ALA A 115 23.82 -29.81 0.99
CA ALA A 115 24.25 -28.97 -0.13
C ALA A 115 25.78 -28.84 -0.18
N THR A 116 26.37 -29.04 -1.35
CA THR A 116 27.84 -28.92 -1.54
C THR A 116 28.26 -27.54 -2.04
N LYS A 117 27.38 -26.85 -2.77
CA LYS A 117 27.54 -25.48 -3.26
C LYS A 117 26.19 -24.90 -3.64
N GLY A 118 26.11 -23.57 -3.70
CA GLY A 118 24.96 -22.86 -4.27
C GLY A 118 24.27 -21.93 -3.29
N LEU A 119 23.06 -21.55 -3.65
CA LEU A 119 22.27 -20.58 -2.91
C LEU A 119 20.86 -21.11 -2.71
N PHE A 120 20.40 -21.08 -1.47
CA PHE A 120 19.18 -21.73 -1.06
C PHE A 120 18.34 -20.78 -0.21
N ARG A 121 17.02 -20.80 -0.43
CA ARG A 121 16.04 -20.17 0.45
C ARG A 121 15.07 -21.23 0.92
N LEU A 122 15.05 -21.50 2.22
CA LEU A 122 14.07 -22.40 2.83
C LEU A 122 12.96 -21.58 3.47
N VAL A 123 11.72 -21.98 3.20
CA VAL A 123 10.52 -21.54 3.91
C VAL A 123 9.95 -22.77 4.61
N GLY A 124 9.97 -22.77 5.95
CA GLY A 124 9.58 -23.91 6.76
C GLY A 124 8.08 -24.17 6.78
N GLY A 125 7.70 -25.44 6.59
CA GLY A 125 6.34 -25.96 6.65
C GLY A 125 5.96 -26.50 8.03
N LYS A 126 5.01 -27.45 8.06
CA LYS A 126 4.47 -28.04 9.30
C LYS A 126 5.52 -28.76 10.13
N ILE A 127 6.49 -29.45 9.51
CA ILE A 127 7.58 -30.13 10.25
C ILE A 127 8.41 -29.09 11.00
N SER A 128 8.81 -28.01 10.32
CA SER A 128 9.69 -26.97 10.88
C SER A 128 9.15 -26.30 12.14
N LYS A 129 7.82 -26.32 12.35
CA LYS A 129 7.17 -25.75 13.54
C LYS A 129 7.37 -26.63 14.79
N LYS A 130 7.58 -27.93 14.62
CA LYS A 130 7.79 -28.89 15.71
C LYS A 130 9.26 -29.30 15.85
N THR A 131 9.87 -29.70 14.74
CA THR A 131 11.25 -30.20 14.65
C THR A 131 12.05 -29.31 13.70
N ALA A 132 13.31 -29.02 14.02
CA ALA A 132 14.15 -28.22 13.13
C ALA A 132 14.37 -28.94 11.79
N VAL A 133 14.22 -28.22 10.69
CA VAL A 133 14.69 -28.67 9.37
C VAL A 133 16.20 -28.60 9.37
N THR A 134 16.86 -29.70 8.99
CA THR A 134 18.32 -29.79 9.02
C THR A 134 18.89 -29.52 7.63
N PHE A 135 19.80 -28.57 7.52
CA PHE A 135 20.48 -28.22 6.28
C PHE A 135 21.98 -28.39 6.50
N LYS A 136 22.55 -29.44 5.91
CA LYS A 136 23.96 -29.81 6.03
C LYS A 136 24.77 -29.24 4.89
N THR A 137 25.95 -28.72 5.21
CA THR A 137 26.96 -28.30 4.24
C THR A 137 28.31 -28.88 4.66
N PRO A 138 29.33 -28.87 3.79
CA PRO A 138 30.67 -29.32 4.18
C PRO A 138 31.28 -28.57 5.37
N SER A 139 30.82 -27.35 5.68
CA SER A 139 31.37 -26.54 6.76
C SER A 139 30.43 -26.28 7.94
N ALA A 140 29.15 -26.65 7.88
CA ALA A 140 28.23 -26.50 9.00
C ALA A 140 26.99 -27.39 8.91
N VAL A 141 26.38 -27.63 10.07
CA VAL A 141 25.00 -28.13 10.17
C VAL A 141 24.10 -26.98 10.64
N ILE A 142 23.08 -26.67 9.84
CA ILE A 142 22.13 -25.59 10.11
C ILE A 142 20.79 -26.21 10.50
N GLY A 143 20.24 -25.83 11.65
CA GLY A 143 18.89 -26.20 12.09
C GLY A 143 17.96 -25.02 11.96
N ILE A 144 16.84 -25.16 11.27
CA ILE A 144 15.87 -24.08 11.04
C ILE A 144 14.52 -24.48 11.64
N ARG A 145 14.08 -23.76 12.67
CA ARG A 145 12.81 -24.00 13.36
C ARG A 145 11.85 -22.85 13.11
N GLY A 146 10.77 -23.17 12.39
CA GLY A 146 9.66 -22.28 12.08
C GLY A 146 10.08 -20.94 11.49
N GLY A 147 10.28 -20.87 10.17
CA GLY A 147 10.49 -19.58 9.51
C GLY A 147 11.25 -19.66 8.20
N ILE A 148 11.99 -18.60 7.87
CA ILE A 148 12.69 -18.41 6.59
C ILE A 148 14.18 -18.23 6.85
N ALA A 149 14.99 -19.02 6.16
CA ALA A 149 16.45 -18.87 6.17
C ALA A 149 17.01 -18.87 4.75
N ILE A 150 18.09 -18.10 4.56
CA ILE A 150 18.87 -18.06 3.32
C ILE A 150 20.22 -18.68 3.63
N VAL A 151 20.62 -19.66 2.84
CA VAL A 151 21.89 -20.38 2.99
C VAL A 151 22.69 -20.24 1.71
N THR A 152 23.89 -19.70 1.83
CA THR A 152 24.85 -19.59 0.72
C THR A 152 26.04 -20.48 1.01
N VAL A 153 26.40 -21.35 0.06
CA VAL A 153 27.53 -22.28 0.15
C VAL A 153 28.50 -22.00 -0.99
N GLN A 154 29.68 -21.48 -0.67
CA GLN A 154 30.70 -21.09 -1.64
C GLN A 154 31.95 -21.94 -1.48
N GLN A 155 32.51 -22.38 -2.61
CA GLN A 155 33.82 -23.01 -2.66
C GLN A 155 34.86 -21.92 -2.99
N ILE A 156 35.70 -21.57 -2.04
CA ILE A 156 36.79 -20.61 -2.25
C ILE A 156 38.11 -21.35 -2.49
N LYS A 157 38.85 -20.92 -3.51
CA LYS A 157 40.25 -21.32 -3.71
C LYS A 157 41.12 -20.32 -2.95
N GLN A 158 41.91 -20.76 -1.97
CA GLN A 158 42.91 -19.86 -1.39
C GLN A 158 43.93 -19.47 -2.46
N GLN A 159 44.06 -18.18 -2.76
CA GLN A 159 45.32 -17.66 -3.25
C GLN A 159 46.20 -17.43 -2.02
N ALA A 160 47.37 -18.08 -2.00
CA ALA A 160 48.36 -17.84 -0.96
C ALA A 160 48.79 -16.36 -1.03
N ALA A 161 48.41 -15.57 -0.03
CA ALA A 161 48.98 -14.24 0.17
C ALA A 161 50.41 -14.44 0.69
N VAL A 162 51.38 -14.51 -0.21
CA VAL A 162 52.80 -14.32 0.14
C VAL A 162 52.95 -12.83 0.43
N GLY A 163 52.96 -12.46 1.70
CA GLY A 163 53.22 -11.09 2.13
C GLY A 163 54.66 -10.69 1.84
N THR A 164 54.93 -10.10 0.67
CA THR A 164 56.14 -9.30 0.45
C THR A 164 55.92 -7.94 1.10
N GLY A 165 56.30 -7.82 2.38
CA GLY A 165 56.08 -6.60 3.14
C GLY A 165 56.72 -6.62 4.53
N LEU A 166 57.98 -7.02 4.62
CA LEU A 166 58.84 -6.70 5.77
C LEU A 166 59.98 -5.83 5.24
N THR A 167 59.78 -4.52 5.22
CA THR A 167 60.89 -3.56 5.21
C THR A 167 61.35 -3.40 6.65
N ALA A 168 62.57 -3.86 6.94
CA ALA A 168 63.27 -3.52 8.16
C ALA A 168 63.57 -2.01 8.17
N GLY A 169 63.05 -1.30 9.17
CA GLY A 169 63.47 0.06 9.49
C GLY A 169 64.74 0.02 10.34
N ASP A 170 65.73 0.82 9.95
CA ASP A 170 66.93 1.07 10.73
C ASP A 170 66.59 1.70 12.10
N SER A 171 67.05 1.08 13.18
CA SER A 171 67.60 1.74 14.38
C SER A 171 68.14 0.68 15.34
N GLY A 172 69.41 0.86 15.74
CA GLY A 172 70.28 -0.20 16.25
C GLY A 172 69.83 -0.93 17.52
N GLY A 173 70.03 -2.24 17.51
CA GLY A 173 69.98 -3.18 18.64
C GLY A 173 70.43 -4.58 18.19
N PRO A 174 71.01 -5.42 19.07
CA PRO A 174 71.76 -6.61 18.66
C PRO A 174 70.87 -7.73 18.09
N ALA A 175 71.39 -8.40 17.05
CA ALA A 175 70.71 -9.40 16.25
C ALA A 175 70.21 -10.62 17.04
N ILE A 176 68.97 -11.04 16.74
CA ILE A 176 68.36 -12.27 17.25
C ILE A 176 68.67 -13.41 16.26
N PRO A 177 69.12 -14.61 16.68
CA PRO A 177 69.49 -15.68 15.76
C PRO A 177 68.28 -16.21 14.99
N ALA A 178 68.49 -16.53 13.71
CA ALA A 178 67.48 -17.06 12.80
C ALA A 178 66.90 -18.41 13.29
N GLY A 179 65.75 -18.35 13.98
CA GLY A 179 64.89 -19.51 14.19
C GLY A 179 64.06 -19.77 12.93
N THR A 180 64.27 -20.93 12.30
CA THR A 180 63.53 -21.34 11.11
C THR A 180 62.04 -21.50 11.43
N LEU A 181 61.21 -20.55 10.99
CA LEU A 181 59.75 -20.70 10.97
C LEU A 181 59.38 -21.77 9.94
N ARG A 182 59.16 -23.02 10.40
CA ARG A 182 58.52 -24.05 9.58
C ARG A 182 57.03 -23.72 9.51
N LEU A 183 56.60 -23.05 8.44
CA LEU A 183 55.20 -23.04 8.05
C LEU A 183 54.82 -24.47 7.66
N ALA A 184 54.06 -25.15 8.52
CA ALA A 184 53.36 -26.37 8.16
C ALA A 184 52.36 -26.00 7.05
N GLN A 185 52.76 -26.25 5.81
CA GLN A 185 51.92 -26.06 4.63
C GLN A 185 50.86 -27.17 4.64
N ALA A 186 49.70 -26.89 5.25
CA ALA A 186 48.52 -27.71 5.02
C ALA A 186 48.16 -27.59 3.53
N ALA A 187 48.03 -28.73 2.84
CA ALA A 187 47.72 -28.77 1.42
C ALA A 187 46.48 -27.91 1.10
N PRO A 188 46.50 -27.10 0.02
CA PRO A 188 45.39 -26.22 -0.32
C PRO A 188 44.24 -27.06 -0.92
N GLY A 189 43.38 -27.60 -0.05
CA GLY A 189 42.06 -28.07 -0.44
C GLY A 189 41.12 -26.88 -0.68
N PRO A 190 40.12 -26.99 -1.58
CA PRO A 190 39.05 -26.00 -1.68
C PRO A 190 38.35 -25.87 -0.32
N GLN A 191 38.28 -24.65 0.22
CA GLN A 191 37.60 -24.36 1.48
C GLN A 191 36.13 -24.02 1.18
N THR A 192 35.21 -24.61 1.93
CA THR A 192 33.76 -24.36 1.76
C THR A 192 33.28 -23.37 2.80
N VAL A 193 32.88 -22.18 2.38
CA VAL A 193 32.28 -21.17 3.27
C VAL A 193 30.76 -21.26 3.21
N THR A 194 30.13 -21.42 4.37
CA THR A 194 28.69 -21.41 4.54
C THR A 194 28.28 -20.15 5.27
N THR A 195 27.43 -19.34 4.63
CA THR A 195 26.77 -18.18 5.26
C THR A 195 25.29 -18.49 5.41
N ALA A 196 24.80 -18.47 6.65
CA ALA A 196 23.39 -18.70 6.96
C ALA A 196 22.79 -17.42 7.57
N GLN A 197 21.75 -16.90 6.92
CA GLN A 197 21.03 -15.70 7.34
C GLN A 197 19.61 -16.07 7.77
N LEU A 198 19.20 -15.59 8.94
CA LEU A 198 17.82 -15.72 9.41
C LEU A 198 16.99 -14.56 8.87
N ALA A 199 15.95 -14.86 8.10
CA ALA A 199 14.95 -13.85 7.72
C ALA A 199 13.77 -13.82 8.70
N PHE A 200 13.37 -14.97 9.23
CA PHE A 200 12.32 -15.10 10.25
C PHE A 200 12.43 -16.46 10.95
N GLY A 201 12.08 -16.56 12.24
CA GLY A 201 12.09 -17.83 12.98
C GLY A 201 13.27 -18.02 13.94
N GLN A 202 13.65 -19.27 14.19
CA GLN A 202 14.86 -19.62 14.94
C GLN A 202 15.80 -20.42 14.05
N MET A 203 17.09 -20.09 14.10
CA MET A 203 18.13 -20.81 13.37
C MET A 203 19.31 -21.13 14.28
N THR A 204 19.86 -22.33 14.16
CA THR A 204 21.11 -22.72 14.80
C THR A 204 22.14 -23.09 13.75
N VAL A 205 23.38 -22.64 13.90
CA VAL A 205 24.51 -23.03 13.05
C VAL A 205 25.54 -23.72 13.91
N GLN A 206 25.89 -24.96 13.58
CA GLN A 206 26.84 -25.79 14.33
C GLN A 206 28.07 -26.10 13.46
N SER A 207 29.25 -25.80 13.98
CA SER A 207 30.55 -26.24 13.43
C SER A 207 31.63 -26.23 14.53
N GLY A 208 32.70 -27.02 14.40
CA GLY A 208 33.81 -27.08 15.36
C GLY A 208 33.37 -27.38 16.80
N GLY A 209 32.31 -28.17 16.99
CA GLY A 209 31.71 -28.47 18.30
C GLY A 209 30.92 -27.31 18.93
N VAL A 210 30.80 -26.16 18.24
CA VAL A 210 30.15 -24.95 18.76
C VAL A 210 28.85 -24.68 18.01
N THR A 211 27.77 -24.46 18.77
CA THR A 211 26.46 -24.05 18.23
C THR A 211 26.23 -22.55 18.44
N ARG A 212 25.80 -21.85 17.38
CA ARG A 212 25.36 -20.46 17.42
C ARG A 212 23.88 -20.37 17.13
N ALA A 213 23.09 -19.90 18.09
CA ALA A 213 21.69 -19.59 17.88
C ALA A 213 21.55 -18.18 17.30
N VAL A 214 20.68 -18.04 16.30
CA VAL A 214 20.27 -16.80 15.67
C VAL A 214 18.76 -16.74 15.81
N ASN A 215 18.28 -15.80 16.64
CA ASN A 215 16.86 -15.61 16.94
C ASN A 215 16.36 -14.21 16.58
N ILE A 216 17.23 -13.41 15.95
CA ILE A 216 16.92 -12.03 15.54
C ILE A 216 16.92 -12.00 14.01
N PRO A 217 15.77 -11.68 13.38
CA PRO A 217 15.69 -11.47 11.94
C PRO A 217 16.76 -10.51 11.42
N GLY A 218 17.34 -10.80 10.25
CA GLY A 218 18.37 -9.98 9.64
C GLY A 218 19.80 -10.29 10.10
N PHE A 219 19.99 -11.18 11.07
CA PHE A 219 21.33 -11.62 11.51
C PHE A 219 21.82 -12.83 10.71
N GLN A 220 23.14 -12.89 10.51
CA GLN A 220 23.82 -13.98 9.82
C GLN A 220 24.98 -14.55 10.64
N VAL A 221 25.32 -15.80 10.33
CA VAL A 221 26.48 -16.53 10.87
C VAL A 221 27.25 -17.14 9.71
N VAL A 222 28.58 -17.07 9.78
CA VAL A 222 29.50 -17.63 8.79
C VAL A 222 30.29 -18.78 9.40
N ALA A 223 30.36 -19.90 8.69
CA ALA A 223 31.18 -21.07 9.02
C ALA A 223 32.10 -21.39 7.84
N VAL A 224 33.41 -21.47 8.10
CA VAL A 224 34.44 -21.57 7.05
C VAL A 224 35.03 -22.98 6.91
N SER A 225 34.92 -23.82 7.94
CA SER A 225 35.31 -25.24 7.93
C SER A 225 34.53 -26.01 9.01
N PRO A 226 34.40 -27.35 8.92
CA PRO A 226 33.70 -28.16 9.91
C PRO A 226 34.39 -28.23 11.28
N ASP A 227 35.68 -27.89 11.35
CA ASP A 227 36.51 -27.96 12.55
C ASP A 227 36.65 -26.61 13.28
N GLN A 228 36.15 -25.52 12.69
CA GLN A 228 36.22 -24.17 13.27
C GLN A 228 34.85 -23.70 13.77
N ALA A 229 34.86 -23.04 14.94
CA ALA A 229 33.65 -22.45 15.51
C ALA A 229 33.04 -21.41 14.54
N PRO A 230 31.71 -21.37 14.36
CA PRO A 230 31.07 -20.35 13.54
C PRO A 230 31.26 -18.94 14.13
N SER A 231 31.19 -17.93 13.27
CA SER A 231 31.23 -16.52 13.67
C SER A 231 30.16 -16.20 14.72
N ARG A 232 30.35 -15.11 15.48
CA ARG A 232 29.23 -14.56 16.26
C ARG A 232 28.13 -14.09 15.30
N PRO A 233 26.85 -14.13 15.70
CA PRO A 233 25.78 -13.53 14.91
C PRO A 233 26.05 -12.03 14.73
N VAL A 234 26.04 -11.57 13.49
CA VAL A 234 26.18 -10.16 13.12
C VAL A 234 25.02 -9.75 12.23
N LEU A 235 24.67 -8.47 12.22
CA LEU A 235 23.70 -7.95 11.26
C LEU A 235 24.21 -8.22 9.84
N ALA A 236 23.37 -8.79 8.98
CA ALA A 236 23.73 -8.99 7.59
C ALA A 236 23.85 -7.62 6.90
N GLU A 237 24.96 -7.39 6.19
CA GLU A 237 25.15 -6.23 5.32
C GLU A 237 24.25 -6.35 4.08
N GLY A 238 22.94 -6.17 4.30
CA GLY A 238 21.90 -6.47 3.33
C GLY A 238 21.88 -7.95 2.90
N PRO A 239 20.88 -8.37 2.11
CA PRO A 239 20.96 -9.64 1.41
C PRO A 239 21.95 -9.50 0.24
N GLY A 240 23.24 -9.46 0.52
CA GLY A 240 24.30 -9.21 -0.46
C GLY A 240 24.22 -10.18 -1.64
N ASN A 241 23.98 -9.66 -2.85
CA ASN A 241 24.01 -10.30 -4.19
C ASN A 241 23.32 -11.67 -4.41
N GLY A 242 22.94 -12.40 -3.38
CA GLY A 242 22.35 -13.73 -3.44
C GLY A 242 20.85 -13.67 -3.71
N LEU A 243 20.08 -12.84 -3.00
CA LEU A 243 18.64 -12.73 -3.26
C LEU A 243 18.32 -12.24 -4.69
N ALA A 244 19.15 -11.36 -5.26
CA ALA A 244 19.08 -10.95 -6.66
C ALA A 244 19.41 -12.09 -7.65
N GLY A 245 20.12 -13.13 -7.19
CA GLY A 245 20.38 -14.36 -7.95
C GLY A 245 19.28 -15.43 -7.80
N LEU A 246 18.41 -15.34 -6.79
CA LEU A 246 17.23 -16.20 -6.61
C LEU A 246 16.01 -15.62 -7.35
N GLU A 247 15.80 -14.31 -7.27
CA GLU A 247 14.74 -13.60 -7.98
C GLU A 247 15.23 -13.22 -9.38
N GLY A 248 14.48 -13.55 -10.44
CA GLY A 248 14.94 -13.39 -11.83
C GLY A 248 15.45 -11.99 -12.13
N ALA A 249 16.71 -11.86 -12.56
CA ALA A 249 17.10 -10.70 -13.36
C ALA A 249 16.42 -10.90 -14.72
N GLY A 250 15.53 -9.98 -15.10
CA GLY A 250 14.86 -9.99 -16.40
C GLY A 250 15.89 -9.87 -17.53
N GLY A 251 16.35 -11.00 -18.03
CA GLY A 251 17.16 -11.11 -19.24
C GLY A 251 16.25 -11.19 -20.45
N ALA A 252 16.54 -10.37 -21.45
CA ALA A 252 15.85 -10.38 -22.73
C ALA A 252 15.95 -11.75 -23.43
N ASN A 253 14.81 -12.18 -23.97
CA ASN A 253 14.60 -13.20 -25.02
C ASN A 253 14.50 -14.69 -24.61
N ASN A 254 13.28 -15.18 -24.83
CA ASN A 254 12.86 -16.53 -25.24
C ASN A 254 13.17 -17.71 -24.30
N GLY A 255 12.30 -17.88 -23.28
CA GLY A 255 12.18 -19.16 -22.56
C GLY A 255 11.71 -19.05 -21.12
N GLY A 256 10.47 -18.62 -20.89
CA GLY A 256 9.81 -18.62 -19.58
C GLY A 256 8.33 -18.27 -19.74
N ALA A 257 7.45 -18.83 -18.89
CA ALA A 257 6.05 -18.42 -18.89
C ALA A 257 5.97 -16.90 -18.63
N PRO A 258 5.18 -16.14 -19.40
CA PRO A 258 5.13 -14.67 -19.30
C PRO A 258 4.55 -14.15 -17.98
N GLU A 259 4.05 -15.04 -17.13
CA GLU A 259 3.44 -14.76 -15.84
C GLU A 259 3.96 -15.80 -14.84
N ALA A 260 4.37 -15.35 -13.65
CA ALA A 260 4.74 -16.26 -12.58
C ALA A 260 3.48 -17.04 -12.15
N PRO A 261 3.54 -18.38 -12.02
CA PRO A 261 2.40 -19.14 -11.53
C PRO A 261 2.01 -18.62 -10.16
N THR A 262 0.79 -18.12 -10.07
CA THR A 262 0.16 -17.68 -8.84
C THR A 262 -0.19 -18.90 -7.97
N ASN A 263 -0.42 -18.69 -6.68
CA ASN A 263 -0.98 -19.74 -5.82
C ASN A 263 -2.31 -20.26 -6.39
N GLU A 264 -3.00 -19.44 -7.20
CA GLU A 264 -4.19 -19.80 -7.97
C GLU A 264 -3.91 -20.69 -9.19
N ASP A 265 -2.83 -20.48 -9.94
CA ASP A 265 -2.45 -21.37 -11.05
C ASP A 265 -2.11 -22.78 -10.55
N VAL A 266 -1.58 -22.87 -9.32
CA VAL A 266 -1.36 -24.13 -8.60
C VAL A 266 -2.68 -24.75 -8.12
N ALA A 267 -3.65 -23.94 -7.67
CA ALA A 267 -4.96 -24.43 -7.24
C ALA A 267 -5.83 -24.95 -8.40
N ASP A 268 -5.65 -24.42 -9.62
CA ASP A 268 -6.36 -24.87 -10.82
C ASP A 268 -5.83 -26.20 -11.38
N THR A 269 -4.70 -26.72 -10.86
CA THR A 269 -4.15 -28.04 -11.24
C THR A 269 -4.84 -29.25 -10.60
N GLN A 270 -5.86 -29.05 -9.76
CA GLN A 270 -6.58 -30.11 -9.02
C GLN A 270 -5.71 -30.94 -8.05
N ILE A 271 -4.54 -30.44 -7.64
CA ILE A 271 -3.73 -31.06 -6.57
C ILE A 271 -4.51 -31.17 -5.25
N SER A 272 -5.54 -30.34 -5.04
CA SER A 272 -6.43 -30.35 -3.87
C SER A 272 -7.28 -31.62 -3.74
N ASP A 273 -7.46 -32.38 -4.82
CA ASP A 273 -8.37 -33.54 -4.86
C ASP A 273 -7.64 -34.86 -4.55
N LEU A 274 -6.32 -34.81 -4.30
CA LEU A 274 -5.51 -35.94 -3.90
C LEU A 274 -5.39 -36.07 -2.36
N GLY A 275 -6.51 -36.34 -1.70
CA GLY A 275 -6.50 -37.05 -0.40
C GLY A 275 -6.55 -36.21 0.89
N SER A 276 -7.78 -36.03 1.36
CA SER A 276 -8.26 -36.00 2.76
C SER A 276 -7.73 -34.99 3.81
N SER A 277 -8.66 -34.11 4.21
CA SER A 277 -9.02 -33.78 5.61
C SER A 277 -8.20 -32.77 6.43
N ILE A 278 -7.79 -31.63 5.85
CA ILE A 278 -7.40 -30.47 6.68
C ILE A 278 -8.25 -29.25 6.32
N GLN A 279 -9.33 -29.06 7.06
CA GLN A 279 -9.98 -27.77 7.24
C GLN A 279 -9.03 -26.84 8.01
N PRO A 280 -8.80 -25.58 7.60
CA PRO A 280 -8.10 -24.61 8.43
C PRO A 280 -8.95 -24.30 9.67
N GLN A 281 -8.65 -24.96 10.78
CA GLN A 281 -9.17 -24.55 12.09
C GLN A 281 -8.60 -23.17 12.42
N ALA A 282 -9.50 -22.31 12.90
CA ALA A 282 -9.24 -20.94 13.30
C ALA A 282 -7.99 -20.84 14.18
N ILE A 283 -7.15 -19.85 13.88
CA ILE A 283 -6.09 -19.43 14.80
C ILE A 283 -6.82 -18.85 16.01
N VAL A 284 -6.89 -19.63 17.09
CA VAL A 284 -7.23 -19.13 18.42
C VAL A 284 -6.19 -18.04 18.75
N PRO A 285 -6.62 -16.81 19.08
CA PRO A 285 -5.70 -15.77 19.54
C PRO A 285 -4.86 -16.31 20.69
N ALA A 286 -3.56 -16.06 20.68
CA ALA A 286 -2.72 -16.33 21.84
C ALA A 286 -3.32 -15.62 23.06
N PRO A 287 -3.34 -16.25 24.25
CA PRO A 287 -3.87 -15.61 25.44
C PRO A 287 -3.06 -14.35 25.73
N LEU A 288 -3.76 -13.29 26.15
CA LEU A 288 -3.16 -12.02 26.56
C LEU A 288 -1.98 -12.30 27.48
N ALA A 289 -0.77 -11.93 27.06
CA ALA A 289 0.26 -11.63 28.02
C ALA A 289 -0.27 -10.44 28.84
N ASN A 290 -0.48 -10.66 30.15
CA ASN A 290 -0.74 -9.62 31.12
C ASN A 290 0.42 -8.61 31.08
N MET A 291 0.34 -7.65 30.17
CA MET A 291 0.98 -6.37 30.36
C MET A 291 0.19 -5.71 31.48
N LEU A 292 0.78 -5.74 32.68
CA LEU A 292 0.36 -4.89 33.79
C LEU A 292 0.09 -3.49 33.25
N ALA A 293 -1.06 -2.95 33.66
CA ALA A 293 -1.57 -1.66 33.24
C ALA A 293 -0.46 -0.62 33.15
N ALA A 294 -0.53 0.22 32.10
CA ALA A 294 0.18 1.48 32.11
C ALA A 294 -0.09 2.17 33.46
N PRO A 295 0.92 2.76 34.12
CA PRO A 295 0.68 3.51 35.35
C PRO A 295 -0.42 4.54 35.07
N ALA A 296 -1.38 4.65 35.98
CA ALA A 296 -2.35 5.73 35.93
C ALA A 296 -1.61 7.06 35.79
N ALA A 297 -2.13 7.95 34.93
CA ALA A 297 -1.68 9.33 34.89
C ALA A 297 -1.59 9.86 36.33
N PRO A 298 -0.48 10.51 36.74
CA PRO A 298 -0.45 11.22 37.99
C PRO A 298 -1.63 12.19 38.00
N GLY A 299 -2.50 12.05 39.00
CA GLY A 299 -3.63 12.94 39.19
C GLY A 299 -3.17 14.38 39.40
N ASP A 300 -4.08 15.30 39.11
CA ASP A 300 -3.96 16.73 39.39
C ASP A 300 -3.62 16.97 40.87
N ASP A 301 -2.34 16.98 41.21
CA ASP A 301 -1.83 17.62 42.42
C ASP A 301 -1.06 18.86 42.00
N ALA A 302 -1.58 20.01 42.44
CA ALA A 302 -1.05 21.33 42.23
C ALA A 302 0.47 21.37 42.50
N LEU A 303 1.26 21.50 41.43
CA LEU A 303 2.68 21.81 41.53
C LEU A 303 2.82 23.19 42.19
N THR A 304 3.18 23.17 43.47
CA THR A 304 3.63 24.35 44.20
C THR A 304 4.90 24.84 43.50
N ILE A 305 4.83 26.05 42.96
CA ILE A 305 5.92 26.71 42.23
C ILE A 305 7.13 26.83 43.16
N GLN A 306 8.15 26.00 42.93
CA GLN A 306 9.47 26.18 43.54
C GLN A 306 10.11 27.41 42.89
N LYS A 307 10.22 28.47 43.69
CA LYS A 307 10.87 29.74 43.35
C LYS A 307 12.35 29.47 43.04
N GLN A 308 12.70 29.26 41.77
CA GLN A 308 14.10 29.11 41.35
C GLN A 308 14.77 30.48 41.35
N VAL A 309 15.70 30.69 42.28
CA VAL A 309 16.64 31.81 42.25
C VAL A 309 17.79 31.41 41.32
N LEU A 310 17.82 31.98 40.12
CA LEU A 310 18.95 31.81 39.19
C LEU A 310 19.98 32.90 39.47
N VAL A 311 21.14 32.52 40.01
CA VAL A 311 22.29 33.42 40.18
C VAL A 311 23.11 33.39 38.88
N VAL A 312 23.07 34.48 38.11
CA VAL A 312 23.89 34.65 36.90
C VAL A 312 25.21 35.32 37.30
N THR A 313 26.33 34.70 36.96
CA THR A 313 27.65 35.30 37.14
C THR A 313 28.13 35.85 35.80
N ASP A 314 28.20 37.18 35.67
CA ASP A 314 28.82 37.85 34.52
C ASP A 314 30.35 37.76 34.66
N THR A 315 31.01 37.02 33.78
CA THR A 315 32.47 36.83 33.77
C THR A 315 33.26 38.06 33.34
N THR A 316 32.60 39.17 33.00
CA THR A 316 33.26 40.38 32.52
C THR A 316 33.17 41.59 33.46
N THR A 317 32.28 41.59 34.46
CA THR A 317 32.08 42.76 35.34
C THR A 317 32.03 42.50 36.85
N ALA A 318 32.22 41.25 37.31
CA ALA A 318 32.31 40.89 38.74
C ALA A 318 31.16 41.42 39.63
N ALA A 319 29.96 41.60 39.05
CA ALA A 319 28.75 41.93 39.80
C ALA A 319 27.76 40.78 39.72
N GLN A 320 27.40 40.20 40.88
CA GLN A 320 26.29 39.25 41.00
C GLN A 320 24.96 40.03 41.04
N GLN A 321 24.03 39.70 40.14
CA GLN A 321 22.63 40.15 40.25
C GLN A 321 21.69 38.97 40.40
N ASN A 322 20.83 39.05 41.43
CA ASN A 322 19.75 38.11 41.66
C ASN A 322 18.48 38.64 40.99
N ILE A 323 18.02 37.99 39.91
CA ILE A 323 16.76 38.33 39.26
C ILE A 323 15.66 37.42 39.84
N THR A 324 14.61 38.02 40.39
CA THR A 324 13.42 37.30 40.83
C THR A 324 12.32 37.52 39.78
N LEU A 325 11.82 36.45 39.17
CA LEU A 325 10.70 36.51 38.22
C LEU A 325 9.39 36.39 39.01
N ASP A 326 8.53 37.41 38.90
CA ASP A 326 7.15 37.38 39.41
C ASP A 326 6.19 37.44 38.21
N GLU A 327 5.25 36.51 38.14
CA GLU A 327 4.50 36.17 36.92
C GLU A 327 3.18 36.95 36.77
N THR A 328 2.92 38.00 37.56
CA THR A 328 1.55 38.53 37.71
C THR A 328 1.28 39.98 37.33
N THR A 329 2.21 40.75 36.78
CA THR A 329 1.87 42.10 36.30
C THR A 329 2.49 42.43 34.95
N GLY A 330 1.62 42.63 33.96
CA GLY A 330 1.95 43.31 32.73
C GLY A 330 2.47 44.72 32.98
N THR A 331 3.29 45.18 32.05
CA THR A 331 4.00 46.47 31.97
C THR A 331 5.25 46.61 32.84
N SER A 332 6.42 46.57 32.19
CA SER A 332 7.44 47.62 32.35
C SER A 332 8.64 47.43 31.40
N GLY A 333 8.91 48.48 30.62
CA GLY A 333 10.26 49.01 30.44
C GLY A 333 11.19 48.29 29.47
N GLY A 334 11.09 48.60 28.18
CA GLY A 334 12.22 49.05 27.32
C GLY A 334 13.56 48.31 27.35
N LYS A 335 13.63 47.04 27.76
CA LYS A 335 14.89 46.28 27.77
C LYS A 335 14.75 45.04 26.89
N ARG A 336 15.45 45.10 25.77
CA ARG A 336 15.62 44.03 24.79
C ARG A 336 16.10 42.77 25.52
N VAL A 337 15.27 41.74 25.58
CA VAL A 337 15.67 40.41 26.07
C VAL A 337 16.65 39.85 25.05
N THR A 338 17.95 39.95 25.33
CA THR A 338 18.98 39.21 24.58
C THR A 338 18.85 37.73 24.96
N SER A 339 18.46 36.93 23.98
CA SER A 339 18.44 35.46 23.92
C SER A 339 18.96 34.71 25.16
N ILE A 340 18.03 34.10 25.90
CA ILE A 340 18.34 32.98 26.80
C ILE A 340 17.49 31.81 26.30
N GLY A 341 18.13 30.80 25.71
CA GLY A 341 17.48 29.58 25.26
C GLY A 341 18.24 28.91 24.11
N ASN A 342 18.59 27.64 24.28
CA ASN A 342 19.32 26.82 23.31
C ASN A 342 18.71 26.94 21.90
N GLY A 343 19.46 27.51 20.96
CA GLY A 343 19.00 27.79 19.61
C GLY A 343 18.82 26.51 18.80
N PHE A 344 17.58 26.08 18.60
CA PHE A 344 17.22 25.20 17.50
C PHE A 344 16.93 26.06 16.27
N SER A 345 17.55 25.74 15.13
CA SER A 345 17.23 26.37 13.85
C SER A 345 15.93 25.76 13.31
N TYR A 346 14.80 26.41 13.54
CA TYR A 346 13.52 26.01 12.94
C TYR A 346 13.45 26.48 11.47
N GLY A 347 12.96 25.61 10.58
CA GLY A 347 12.60 25.95 9.21
C GLY A 347 11.11 26.28 9.10
N GLY A 348 10.69 27.28 8.32
CA GLY A 348 9.29 27.70 8.33
C GLY A 348 8.84 28.73 7.29
N ARG A 349 7.52 28.73 7.00
CA ARG A 349 6.80 29.35 5.87
C ARG A 349 5.57 30.19 6.28
N ILE A 350 5.64 31.52 6.08
CA ILE A 350 4.51 32.47 5.97
C ILE A 350 3.93 32.58 4.55
N LEU A 351 2.71 32.13 4.30
CA LEU A 351 2.00 32.19 3.02
C LEU A 351 0.81 33.15 3.11
N SER A 352 0.65 34.03 2.11
CA SER A 352 -0.56 34.85 1.95
C SER A 352 -1.02 34.88 0.49
N GLN A 353 -2.33 34.74 0.29
CA GLN A 353 -2.93 34.75 -1.05
C GLN A 353 -2.95 36.16 -1.66
N THR A 354 -3.17 37.18 -0.82
CA THR A 354 -3.17 38.62 -1.12
C THR A 354 -2.10 39.36 -0.31
N PRO A 355 -1.72 40.60 -0.67
CA PRO A 355 -0.80 41.39 0.15
C PRO A 355 -1.32 41.59 1.58
N PHE A 356 -0.50 41.23 2.56
CA PHE A 356 -0.77 41.32 3.99
C PHE A 356 -0.16 42.60 4.58
N THR A 357 -0.74 43.10 5.66
CA THR A 357 -0.39 44.38 6.28
C THR A 357 0.82 44.20 7.20
N ASN A 358 1.85 44.98 6.93
CA ASN A 358 3.09 45.06 7.69
C ASN A 358 3.12 46.41 8.44
N TYR A 359 3.43 46.37 9.73
CA TYR A 359 3.53 47.55 10.60
C TYR A 359 5.01 47.88 10.88
N ASN A 360 5.42 49.11 10.57
CA ASN A 360 6.79 49.57 10.78
C ASN A 360 6.89 50.39 12.08
N PHE A 361 7.47 49.79 13.12
CA PHE A 361 7.68 50.46 14.41
C PHE A 361 8.59 51.69 14.36
N ASN A 362 9.46 51.81 13.35
CA ASN A 362 10.42 52.91 13.30
C ASN A 362 9.76 54.24 12.93
N ASP A 363 8.65 54.21 12.19
CA ASP A 363 7.95 55.41 11.69
C ASP A 363 6.43 55.37 11.94
N GLY A 364 5.91 54.30 12.54
CA GLY A 364 4.48 54.11 12.82
C GLY A 364 3.62 53.86 11.58
N THR A 365 4.22 53.64 10.40
CA THR A 365 3.50 53.48 9.14
C THR A 365 3.11 52.03 8.87
N THR A 366 1.99 51.84 8.17
CA THR A 366 1.56 50.54 7.65
C THR A 366 1.84 50.44 6.15
N SER A 367 2.42 49.32 5.70
CA SER A 367 2.64 49.00 4.29
C SER A 367 2.00 47.65 3.92
N ARG A 368 1.60 47.45 2.66
CA ARG A 368 1.15 46.14 2.18
C ARG A 368 2.33 45.38 1.59
N VAL A 369 2.57 44.17 2.09
CA VAL A 369 3.64 43.28 1.64
C VAL A 369 3.03 41.97 1.16
N ALA A 370 3.36 41.56 -0.06
CA ALA A 370 3.05 40.20 -0.51
C ALA A 370 3.94 39.24 0.27
N LEU A 371 3.39 38.55 1.28
CA LEU A 371 4.09 37.51 2.05
C LEU A 371 4.16 36.20 1.24
N ARG A 372 4.72 36.27 0.04
CA ARG A 372 5.11 35.11 -0.74
C ARG A 372 6.61 34.93 -0.54
N ASN A 373 7.01 33.73 -0.12
CA ASN A 373 8.39 33.25 -0.30
C ASN A 373 9.49 33.81 0.64
N GLY A 374 9.18 34.20 1.89
CA GLY A 374 10.24 34.48 2.87
C GLY A 374 10.72 33.21 3.58
N SER A 375 11.95 32.72 3.35
CA SER A 375 12.53 31.71 4.24
C SER A 375 12.74 32.33 5.62
N GLY A 376 12.19 31.70 6.66
CA GLY A 376 12.50 32.04 8.03
C GLY A 376 13.66 31.16 8.48
N SER A 377 14.90 31.57 8.22
CA SER A 377 16.04 30.98 8.93
C SER A 377 16.18 31.66 10.29
N GLY A 378 16.45 30.86 11.33
CA GLY A 378 16.62 31.39 12.70
C GLY A 378 15.31 31.65 13.46
N ALA A 379 14.21 31.00 13.05
CA ALA A 379 13.03 30.94 13.91
C ALA A 379 13.41 30.26 15.25
N SER A 380 12.97 30.82 16.36
CA SER A 380 13.27 30.35 17.73
C SER A 380 12.04 30.49 18.62
N ILE A 381 11.98 29.66 19.65
CA ILE A 381 10.93 29.73 20.67
C ILE A 381 11.52 30.35 21.91
N THR A 382 10.89 31.39 22.43
CA THR A 382 11.30 32.06 23.66
C THR A 382 10.05 32.47 24.43
N ALA A 383 9.97 32.06 25.70
CA ALA A 383 8.86 32.39 26.61
C ALA A 383 7.46 32.05 26.03
N GLY A 384 7.33 30.91 25.33
CA GLY A 384 6.05 30.47 24.76
C GLY A 384 5.62 31.18 23.47
N TYR A 385 6.53 31.92 22.82
CA TYR A 385 6.30 32.53 21.52
C TYR A 385 7.27 32.01 20.47
N LEU A 386 6.76 31.69 19.28
CA LEU A 386 7.55 31.48 18.08
C LEU A 386 7.92 32.85 17.52
N SER A 387 9.23 33.12 17.44
CA SER A 387 9.78 34.30 16.78
C SER A 387 10.63 33.94 15.59
N ALA A 388 10.43 34.58 14.44
CA ALA A 388 11.33 34.45 13.31
C ALA A 388 11.61 35.80 12.67
N GLY A 389 12.87 36.04 12.32
CA GLY A 389 13.23 37.02 11.31
C GLY A 389 12.99 36.41 9.95
N SER A 390 12.13 37.00 9.13
CA SER A 390 12.09 36.59 7.72
C SER A 390 13.32 37.16 7.01
N GLY A 391 13.87 36.46 6.00
CA GLY A 391 14.89 37.02 5.10
C GLY A 391 14.46 38.29 4.34
N ILE A 392 13.20 38.73 4.53
CA ILE A 392 12.71 40.06 4.14
C ILE A 392 13.05 41.03 5.28
N ALA A 393 13.99 41.95 5.02
CA ALA A 393 14.49 42.90 6.01
C ALA A 393 13.35 43.59 6.77
N GLY A 394 13.27 43.35 8.09
CA GLY A 394 12.36 44.07 8.98
C GLY A 394 10.96 43.47 9.13
N LEU A 395 10.77 42.16 8.98
CA LEU A 395 9.58 41.43 9.44
C LEU A 395 10.00 40.44 10.55
N GLU A 396 9.73 40.82 11.81
CA GLU A 396 9.88 39.98 13.00
C GLU A 396 8.49 39.77 13.60
N PHE A 397 8.12 38.53 13.88
CA PHE A 397 6.83 38.18 14.46
C PHE A 397 6.99 37.42 15.76
N ARG A 398 5.98 37.45 16.62
CA ARG A 398 5.84 36.59 17.80
C ARG A 398 4.45 35.99 17.80
N LEU A 399 4.36 34.67 17.63
CA LEU A 399 3.08 33.94 17.65
C LEU A 399 3.04 33.03 18.88
N PRO A 400 1.90 32.94 19.59
CA PRO A 400 1.83 32.22 20.85
C PRO A 400 1.80 30.71 20.55
N VAL A 401 2.67 29.94 21.16
CA VAL A 401 2.85 28.50 20.87
C VAL A 401 1.67 27.64 21.38
N LYS A 402 0.71 28.23 22.10
CA LYS A 402 -0.47 27.53 22.61
C LYS A 402 -1.47 27.19 21.50
N SER A 403 -2.01 25.97 21.55
CA SER A 403 -3.05 25.45 20.66
C SER A 403 -4.43 26.05 20.96
N ASN A 404 -4.58 27.37 20.83
CA ASN A 404 -5.81 28.11 21.11
C ASN A 404 -5.98 29.33 20.18
N PHE A 405 -7.16 29.96 20.25
CA PHE A 405 -7.43 31.24 19.57
C PHE A 405 -6.64 32.38 20.22
N PHE A 406 -6.15 33.31 19.41
CA PHE A 406 -5.43 34.51 19.87
C PHE A 406 -5.79 35.74 19.04
N THR A 407 -5.54 36.93 19.59
CA THR A 407 -5.69 38.22 18.91
C THR A 407 -4.57 39.15 19.38
N PHE A 408 -3.98 39.90 18.44
CA PHE A 408 -2.92 40.89 18.62
C PHE A 408 -3.37 42.22 18.02
N GLY A 409 -3.16 43.33 18.75
CA GLY A 409 -3.36 44.68 18.22
C GLY A 409 -2.12 45.22 17.50
N SER A 410 -2.27 46.33 16.76
CA SER A 410 -1.18 47.01 16.02
C SER A 410 -0.06 47.54 16.92
N ASP A 411 -0.37 47.79 18.19
CA ASP A 411 0.50 48.51 19.13
C ASP A 411 1.29 47.55 20.05
N GLU A 412 1.15 46.24 19.86
CA GLU A 412 1.95 45.28 20.61
C GLU A 412 3.41 45.29 20.13
N THR A 413 4.33 45.67 21.03
CA THR A 413 5.77 45.80 20.76
C THR A 413 6.49 44.50 20.34
N SER A 414 5.75 43.40 20.17
CA SER A 414 6.25 42.05 19.92
C SER A 414 6.12 41.56 18.48
N THR A 415 5.37 42.23 17.59
CA THR A 415 5.19 41.76 16.20
C THR A 415 5.03 42.89 15.18
N ARG A 416 5.70 42.78 14.03
CA ARG A 416 5.53 43.70 12.88
C ARG A 416 4.34 43.36 11.99
N PHE A 417 3.50 42.40 12.35
CA PHE A 417 2.20 42.27 11.71
C PHE A 417 1.33 43.44 12.19
N GLY A 418 0.48 43.99 11.31
CA GLY A 418 -0.62 44.83 11.79
C GLY A 418 -1.56 44.04 12.72
N SER A 419 -2.67 44.65 13.16
CA SER A 419 -3.65 43.95 14.00
C SER A 419 -4.13 42.64 13.35
N VAL A 420 -3.91 41.51 14.04
CA VAL A 420 -4.19 40.16 13.53
C VAL A 420 -4.86 39.28 14.59
N SER A 421 -5.73 38.38 14.16
CA SER A 421 -6.30 37.31 14.98
C SER A 421 -6.07 35.96 14.32
N GLY A 422 -6.16 34.88 15.08
CA GLY A 422 -5.80 33.59 14.53
C GLY A 422 -6.01 32.40 15.46
N THR A 423 -5.70 31.24 14.91
CA THR A 423 -5.64 29.96 15.63
C THR A 423 -4.29 29.32 15.39
N GLY A 424 -3.66 28.83 16.46
CA GLY A 424 -2.40 28.10 16.40
C GLY A 424 -2.59 26.60 16.65
N PHE A 425 -1.67 25.82 16.11
CA PHE A 425 -1.40 24.44 16.48
C PHE A 425 0.09 24.30 16.75
N GLY A 426 0.45 23.76 17.91
CA GLY A 426 1.78 23.25 18.19
C GLY A 426 1.73 21.75 18.44
N ALA A 427 2.66 21.02 17.84
CA ALA A 427 2.88 19.62 18.17
C ALA A 427 3.31 19.48 19.64
N PRO A 428 2.84 18.47 20.39
CA PRO A 428 3.18 18.32 21.81
C PRO A 428 4.67 18.14 22.08
N ASP A 429 5.42 17.65 21.10
CA ASP A 429 6.88 17.47 21.13
C ASP A 429 7.65 18.70 20.66
N GLU A 430 6.95 19.81 20.40
CA GLU A 430 7.49 21.07 19.91
C GLU A 430 8.17 21.00 18.54
N SER A 431 8.00 19.90 17.79
CA SER A 431 8.67 19.68 16.51
C SER A 431 8.04 20.42 15.33
N PHE A 432 6.79 20.86 15.46
CA PHE A 432 6.04 21.53 14.39
C PHE A 432 4.99 22.50 14.92
N TYR A 433 4.80 23.60 14.19
CA TYR A 433 3.84 24.65 14.45
C TYR A 433 3.14 25.08 13.18
N TYR A 434 1.85 25.33 13.29
CA TYR A 434 1.03 25.90 12.22
C TYR A 434 0.10 26.96 12.80
N PHE A 435 0.02 28.11 12.14
CA PHE A 435 -0.81 29.24 12.52
C PHE A 435 -1.65 29.67 11.33
N ASN A 436 -2.92 29.90 11.60
CA ASN A 436 -3.76 30.66 10.72
C ASN A 436 -3.90 32.09 11.24
N LEU A 437 -3.68 33.08 10.36
CA LEU A 437 -3.77 34.50 10.68
C LEU A 437 -4.82 35.18 9.81
N ARG A 438 -5.51 36.16 10.39
CA ARG A 438 -6.43 37.08 9.73
C ARG A 438 -6.19 38.50 10.21
N GLU A 439 -6.12 39.45 9.28
CA GLU A 439 -6.11 40.87 9.62
C GLU A 439 -7.44 41.29 10.28
N THR A 440 -7.41 41.98 11.41
CA THR A 440 -8.63 42.40 12.12
C THR A 440 -9.10 43.80 11.77
N GLU A 441 -8.20 44.70 11.38
CA GLU A 441 -8.49 46.13 11.14
C GLU A 441 -8.35 46.55 9.67
N SER A 442 -8.20 45.59 8.76
CA SER A 442 -7.97 45.82 7.32
C SER A 442 -8.96 44.97 6.50
N ASN A 443 -8.51 44.31 5.44
CA ASN A 443 -9.38 43.61 4.49
C ASN A 443 -9.70 42.16 4.89
N ASN A 444 -9.47 41.78 6.15
CA ASN A 444 -9.61 40.40 6.62
C ASN A 444 -8.83 39.40 5.75
N ASN A 445 -7.64 39.80 5.29
CA ASN A 445 -6.81 38.95 4.44
C ASN A 445 -6.31 37.74 5.24
N PRO A 446 -6.42 36.53 4.69
CA PRO A 446 -5.94 35.33 5.34
C PRO A 446 -4.46 35.10 5.03
N ALA A 447 -3.67 34.76 6.06
CA ALA A 447 -2.31 34.24 5.93
C ALA A 447 -2.14 32.97 6.77
N SER A 448 -1.16 32.14 6.41
CA SER A 448 -0.75 31.00 7.23
C SER A 448 0.74 31.08 7.52
N VAL A 449 1.15 30.64 8.70
CA VAL A 449 2.55 30.53 9.11
C VAL A 449 2.78 29.13 9.60
N PHE A 450 3.83 28.47 9.17
CA PHE A 450 4.24 27.21 9.78
C PHE A 450 5.73 27.18 10.01
N ALA A 451 6.18 26.43 11.00
CA ALA A 451 7.59 26.24 11.29
C ALA A 451 7.79 24.88 11.96
N GLY A 452 8.97 24.31 11.88
CA GLY A 452 9.26 23.06 12.56
C GLY A 452 10.74 22.71 12.54
N VAL A 453 11.09 21.71 13.34
CA VAL A 453 12.39 21.06 13.30
C VAL A 453 12.43 20.20 12.04
N PRO A 454 13.33 20.46 11.09
CA PRO A 454 13.43 19.66 9.89
C PRO A 454 13.66 18.18 10.22
N PHE A 455 12.97 17.29 9.52
CA PHE A 455 13.17 15.85 9.67
C PHE A 455 14.59 15.46 9.25
N THR A 456 15.38 14.98 10.21
CA THR A 456 16.74 14.46 9.99
C THR A 456 16.86 12.95 10.18
N GLY A 457 15.73 12.28 10.48
CA GLY A 457 15.68 10.83 10.70
C GLY A 457 15.82 10.01 9.42
N THR A 458 15.76 8.68 9.56
CA THR A 458 15.72 7.78 8.40
C THR A 458 14.29 7.64 7.91
N PHE A 459 14.03 7.98 6.65
CA PHE A 459 12.69 7.85 6.09
C PHE A 459 12.21 6.40 6.09
N PRO A 460 10.94 6.14 6.47
CA PRO A 460 10.40 4.79 6.47
C PRO A 460 10.52 4.12 5.09
N THR A 461 10.96 2.87 5.07
CA THR A 461 11.13 2.09 3.83
C THR A 461 10.05 1.03 3.62
N SER A 462 9.14 0.87 4.59
CA SER A 462 8.00 -0.04 4.55
C SER A 462 6.92 0.40 5.55
N GLY A 463 5.76 -0.25 5.51
CA GLY A 463 4.63 0.05 6.38
C GLY A 463 3.69 1.12 5.82
N VAL A 464 2.66 1.41 6.61
CA VAL A 464 1.64 2.42 6.32
C VAL A 464 1.60 3.42 7.46
N ALA A 465 1.43 4.70 7.13
CA ALA A 465 1.13 5.76 8.09
C ALA A 465 -0.14 6.48 7.70
N VAL A 466 -0.79 7.10 8.69
CA VAL A 466 -2.02 7.85 8.52
C VAL A 466 -1.88 9.19 9.20
N HIS A 467 -2.36 10.24 8.52
CA HIS A 467 -2.36 11.59 9.03
C HIS A 467 -3.74 12.22 8.86
N ASP A 468 -4.17 13.01 9.83
CA ASP A 468 -5.27 13.94 9.65
C ASP A 468 -4.83 15.07 8.71
N LEU A 469 -5.72 15.48 7.80
CA LEU A 469 -5.56 16.68 6.98
C LEU A 469 -6.45 17.81 7.49
N TYR A 470 -5.83 18.85 8.02
CA TYR A 470 -6.56 20.03 8.47
C TYR A 470 -6.52 21.11 7.38
N PRO A 471 -7.67 21.74 7.05
CA PRO A 471 -7.65 22.92 6.20
C PRO A 471 -6.88 24.03 6.91
N GLY A 472 -5.91 24.59 6.21
CA GLY A 472 -5.02 25.62 6.74
C GLY A 472 -5.70 26.95 7.04
N PHE A 473 -6.88 27.18 6.44
CA PHE A 473 -7.68 28.39 6.60
C PHE A 473 -9.04 28.08 7.26
N PRO A 474 -9.20 28.32 8.58
CA PRO A 474 -10.47 28.18 9.26
C PRO A 474 -11.57 29.00 8.56
N GLY A 475 -12.70 28.35 8.29
CA GLY A 475 -13.85 28.92 7.58
C GLY A 475 -13.78 28.86 6.05
N LYS A 476 -12.70 28.36 5.43
CA LYS A 476 -12.53 28.36 3.96
C LYS A 476 -12.86 27.05 3.24
N THR A 477 -13.17 25.94 3.91
CA THR A 477 -13.91 24.73 3.43
C THR A 477 -13.93 23.68 4.54
N SER A 478 -14.93 22.80 4.58
CA SER A 478 -14.88 21.58 5.43
C SER A 478 -14.04 20.45 4.82
N ILE A 479 -13.78 20.48 3.51
CA ILE A 479 -13.08 19.44 2.76
C ILE A 479 -11.73 19.96 2.26
N PRO A 480 -10.60 19.35 2.69
CA PRO A 480 -9.28 19.64 2.15
C PRO A 480 -9.21 19.57 0.62
N MET A 481 -8.45 20.51 0.02
CA MET A 481 -8.20 20.64 -1.43
C MET A 481 -9.41 21.08 -2.29
N LEU A 482 -10.54 21.43 -1.67
CA LEU A 482 -11.63 22.14 -2.37
C LEU A 482 -11.59 23.65 -2.05
N PRO A 483 -11.94 24.54 -3.00
CA PRO A 483 -12.14 25.96 -2.73
C PRO A 483 -13.44 26.24 -1.98
N GLU A 484 -13.50 27.33 -1.19
CA GLU A 484 -14.64 27.71 -0.35
C GLU A 484 -16.00 27.65 -1.07
N ALA A 485 -16.07 28.27 -2.25
CA ALA A 485 -17.28 28.34 -3.07
C ALA A 485 -17.79 26.96 -3.54
N TYR A 486 -16.95 25.92 -3.49
CA TYR A 486 -17.24 24.59 -4.01
C TYR A 486 -17.08 23.47 -2.97
N GLY A 487 -16.39 23.72 -1.86
CA GLY A 487 -16.18 22.73 -0.80
C GLY A 487 -17.26 22.77 0.26
N GLY A 488 -17.99 23.88 0.43
CA GLY A 488 -19.15 23.99 1.33
C GLY A 488 -18.96 23.44 2.75
N ASN A 489 -20.04 23.43 3.52
CA ASN A 489 -20.16 22.61 4.74
C ASN A 489 -20.90 21.33 4.37
N PHE A 490 -20.17 20.25 4.09
CA PHE A 490 -20.77 18.91 3.97
C PHE A 490 -20.96 18.37 5.38
N SER A 491 -22.20 18.38 5.86
CA SER A 491 -22.51 18.07 7.27
C SER A 491 -22.09 16.66 7.69
N GLY A 492 -21.95 15.73 6.74
CA GLY A 492 -21.54 14.34 6.94
C GLY A 492 -20.24 13.93 6.22
N ALA A 493 -19.33 14.84 5.88
CA ALA A 493 -18.06 14.45 5.27
C ALA A 493 -17.23 13.51 6.20
N PRO A 494 -16.52 12.49 5.66
CA PRO A 494 -15.61 11.67 6.46
C PRO A 494 -14.45 12.51 7.02
N SER A 495 -13.82 12.01 8.07
CA SER A 495 -12.53 12.54 8.53
C SER A 495 -11.53 12.52 7.37
N PRO A 496 -10.89 13.66 7.06
CA PRO A 496 -9.99 13.75 5.92
C PRO A 496 -8.62 13.14 6.26
N LEU A 497 -8.47 11.84 6.03
CA LEU A 497 -7.23 11.11 6.30
C LEU A 497 -6.35 11.02 5.05
N LEU A 498 -5.06 11.34 5.22
CA LEU A 498 -3.99 11.06 4.27
C LEU A 498 -3.30 9.76 4.66
N PHE A 499 -3.34 8.80 3.75
CA PHE A 499 -2.70 7.50 3.90
C PHE A 499 -1.38 7.49 3.14
N SER A 500 -0.33 6.97 3.75
CA SER A 500 0.98 6.82 3.11
C SER A 500 1.41 5.38 3.15
N ALA A 501 1.91 4.86 2.03
CA ALA A 501 2.52 3.53 1.97
C ALA A 501 3.99 3.69 1.55
N TYR A 502 4.89 3.20 2.39
CA TYR A 502 6.31 3.44 2.25
C TYR A 502 7.04 2.35 1.47
N SER A 503 8.15 2.73 0.88
CA SER A 503 9.02 1.91 0.05
C SER A 503 10.45 2.49 0.05
N PRO A 504 11.49 1.68 -0.21
CA PRO A 504 12.87 2.14 -0.06
C PRO A 504 13.34 3.14 -1.12
N ASN A 505 12.67 3.26 -2.28
CA ASN A 505 13.16 4.14 -3.34
C ASN A 505 12.52 5.53 -3.27
N LEU A 506 13.38 6.54 -3.06
CA LEU A 506 13.05 7.96 -3.04
C LEU A 506 13.71 8.74 -4.18
N THR A 507 14.77 8.22 -4.80
CA THR A 507 15.58 8.91 -5.82
C THR A 507 15.62 8.10 -7.11
N SER A 508 14.98 8.63 -8.17
CA SER A 508 14.81 8.04 -9.52
C SER A 508 13.73 6.93 -9.66
N PHE A 509 12.93 7.03 -10.74
CA PHE A 509 11.80 6.12 -11.02
C PHE A 509 11.93 5.22 -12.26
N PRO A 510 13.05 4.51 -12.48
CA PRO A 510 13.04 3.43 -13.45
C PRO A 510 12.46 2.12 -12.87
N ASN A 511 12.54 1.89 -11.54
CA ASN A 511 12.26 0.58 -10.91
C ASN A 511 11.26 0.64 -9.71
N ASP A 512 10.03 1.05 -10.01
CA ASP A 512 8.71 0.83 -9.38
C ASP A 512 8.44 0.72 -7.85
N ARG A 513 9.39 0.54 -6.92
CA ARG A 513 9.08 0.48 -5.47
C ARG A 513 9.08 1.86 -4.82
N ARG A 514 7.94 2.57 -4.84
CA ARG A 514 7.86 4.00 -4.47
C ARG A 514 7.00 4.24 -3.24
N SER A 515 7.41 5.21 -2.44
CA SER A 515 6.59 5.72 -1.33
C SER A 515 5.47 6.60 -1.88
N VAL A 516 4.22 6.27 -1.57
CA VAL A 516 3.03 6.98 -2.09
C VAL A 516 2.22 7.61 -0.96
N ALA A 517 1.44 8.63 -1.28
CA ALA A 517 0.40 9.18 -0.43
C ALA A 517 -0.95 9.20 -1.17
N LEU A 518 -2.03 8.99 -0.43
CA LEU A 518 -3.40 8.95 -0.93
C LEU A 518 -4.31 9.69 0.03
N TYR A 519 -5.02 10.69 -0.48
CA TYR A 519 -6.18 11.25 0.19
C TYR A 519 -7.37 11.09 -0.74
N GLY A 520 -8.36 10.33 -0.29
CA GLY A 520 -9.64 10.17 -0.96
C GLY A 520 -10.73 10.73 -0.05
N LEU A 521 -11.74 11.34 -0.65
CA LEU A 521 -12.95 11.74 0.07
C LEU A 521 -14.15 11.65 -0.87
N ILE A 522 -15.22 11.03 -0.38
CA ILE A 522 -16.54 11.03 -0.99
C ILE A 522 -17.49 11.61 0.03
N ALA A 523 -18.08 12.77 -0.28
CA ALA A 523 -19.08 13.42 0.54
C ALA A 523 -20.40 13.46 -0.22
N ILE A 524 -21.45 12.92 0.38
CA ILE A 524 -22.82 12.99 -0.13
C ILE A 524 -23.66 13.53 1.03
N ASP A 525 -24.25 14.70 0.84
CA ASP A 525 -25.00 15.41 1.87
C ASP A 525 -26.40 15.71 1.36
N GLY A 526 -27.41 15.20 2.07
CA GLY A 526 -28.82 15.23 1.66
C GLY A 526 -29.25 14.07 0.75
N VAL A 527 -30.53 14.09 0.37
CA VAL A 527 -31.18 13.09 -0.49
C VAL A 527 -32.03 13.77 -1.57
N GLY A 528 -32.19 13.10 -2.72
CA GLY A 528 -33.06 13.59 -3.79
C GLY A 528 -32.69 14.99 -4.29
N ALA A 529 -33.69 15.85 -4.44
CA ALA A 529 -33.53 17.22 -4.94
C ALA A 529 -32.66 18.13 -4.06
N ASN A 530 -32.49 17.79 -2.77
CA ASN A 530 -31.71 18.57 -1.82
C ASN A 530 -30.26 18.09 -1.69
N GLN A 531 -29.86 17.09 -2.48
CA GLN A 531 -28.54 16.50 -2.38
C GLN A 531 -27.47 17.38 -3.04
N LYS A 532 -26.33 17.46 -2.37
CA LYS A 532 -25.04 17.90 -2.92
C LYS A 532 -24.01 16.80 -2.73
N SER A 533 -23.01 16.75 -3.58
CA SER A 533 -22.02 15.69 -3.57
C SER A 533 -20.65 16.15 -4.04
N ALA A 534 -19.59 15.58 -3.46
CA ALA A 534 -18.21 15.86 -3.82
C ALA A 534 -17.37 14.58 -3.78
N MET A 535 -16.41 14.51 -4.68
CA MET A 535 -15.33 13.53 -4.67
C MET A 535 -14.01 14.26 -4.80
N VAL A 536 -13.03 13.91 -3.96
CA VAL A 536 -11.64 14.37 -4.03
C VAL A 536 -10.74 13.15 -4.10
N THR A 537 -9.76 13.19 -5.00
CA THR A 537 -8.74 12.15 -5.16
C THR A 537 -7.38 12.80 -5.31
N TYR A 538 -6.64 12.87 -4.22
CA TYR A 538 -5.25 13.27 -4.20
C TYR A 538 -4.35 12.04 -4.20
N THR A 539 -3.39 12.01 -5.12
CA THR A 539 -2.33 11.00 -5.12
C THR A 539 -1.00 11.72 -5.19
N GLY A 540 -0.07 11.28 -4.35
CA GLY A 540 1.27 11.84 -4.25
C GLY A 540 2.34 10.76 -4.13
N VAL A 541 3.58 11.16 -4.32
CA VAL A 541 4.78 10.32 -4.17
C VAL A 541 5.83 11.09 -3.39
N TYR A 542 6.47 10.41 -2.44
CA TYR A 542 7.58 10.96 -1.69
C TYR A 542 8.88 10.83 -2.49
N LEU A 543 9.65 11.91 -2.51
CA LEU A 543 10.83 12.11 -3.34
C LEU A 543 11.99 12.59 -2.49
N GLY A 544 13.17 12.02 -2.73
CA GLY A 544 14.45 12.53 -2.22
C GLY A 544 15.03 13.56 -3.18
N GLY A 545 15.56 14.66 -2.65
CA GLY A 545 16.27 15.69 -3.42
C GLY A 545 17.56 15.19 -4.05
N THR A 546 17.98 15.81 -5.16
CA THR A 546 19.25 15.51 -5.86
C THR A 546 20.44 16.33 -5.36
N LYS A 547 20.20 17.34 -4.51
CA LYS A 547 21.26 18.09 -3.81
C LYS A 547 21.62 17.40 -2.50
N SER A 548 22.87 17.58 -2.08
CA SER A 548 23.69 16.79 -1.15
C SER A 548 23.13 16.36 0.23
N ASN A 549 21.86 16.63 0.57
CA ASN A 549 21.35 16.48 1.93
C ASN A 549 20.16 15.53 2.10
N ASN A 550 19.79 14.74 1.08
CA ASN A 550 18.76 13.68 1.22
C ASN A 550 17.36 14.19 1.63
N ASN A 551 17.05 15.48 1.37
CA ASN A 551 15.79 16.11 1.79
C ASN A 551 14.58 15.49 1.11
N ILE A 552 13.50 15.31 1.86
CA ILE A 552 12.32 14.57 1.41
C ILE A 552 11.13 15.51 1.25
N TYR A 553 10.41 15.33 0.16
CA TYR A 553 9.19 16.07 -0.13
C TYR A 553 8.14 15.17 -0.77
N LEU A 554 6.87 15.47 -0.54
CA LEU A 554 5.73 14.85 -1.21
C LEU A 554 5.37 15.68 -2.44
N SER A 555 5.23 15.04 -3.60
CA SER A 555 4.70 15.69 -4.80
C SER A 555 3.46 14.96 -5.28
N GLY A 556 2.36 15.69 -5.48
CA GLY A 556 1.10 15.11 -5.88
C GLY A 556 0.17 16.12 -6.54
N TYR A 557 -1.03 15.65 -6.86
CA TYR A 557 -2.07 16.45 -7.47
C TYR A 557 -3.42 15.83 -7.13
N ASP A 558 -4.45 16.66 -7.07
CA ASP A 558 -5.83 16.25 -6.86
C ASP A 558 -6.64 16.20 -8.17
N ARG A 559 -7.65 15.34 -8.16
CA ARG A 559 -8.75 15.27 -9.13
C ARG A 559 -10.02 15.24 -8.35
N SER A 560 -10.89 16.20 -8.64
CA SER A 560 -12.03 16.45 -7.81
C SER A 560 -13.24 16.77 -8.67
N SER A 561 -14.41 16.36 -8.22
CA SER A 561 -15.67 16.71 -8.86
C SER A 561 -16.70 17.05 -7.80
N VAL A 562 -17.42 18.14 -8.01
CA VAL A 562 -18.42 18.64 -7.08
C VAL A 562 -19.72 18.91 -7.81
N ARG A 563 -20.84 18.53 -7.20
CA ARG A 563 -22.18 18.94 -7.58
C ARG A 563 -22.81 19.63 -6.36
N LEU A 564 -23.02 20.94 -6.47
CA LEU A 564 -23.48 21.75 -5.34
C LEU A 564 -25.01 21.69 -5.12
N THR A 565 -25.76 21.33 -6.16
CA THR A 565 -27.21 21.13 -6.11
C THR A 565 -27.60 19.99 -7.05
N ALA A 566 -28.73 19.32 -6.79
CA ALA A 566 -29.20 18.23 -7.65
C ALA A 566 -29.46 18.70 -9.10
N THR A 567 -29.88 19.96 -9.31
CA THR A 567 -30.14 20.52 -10.64
C THR A 567 -28.90 21.06 -11.36
N GLY A 568 -27.82 21.37 -10.64
CA GLY A 568 -26.61 21.95 -11.21
C GLY A 568 -25.76 20.90 -11.94
N THR A 569 -24.99 21.30 -12.95
CA THR A 569 -24.05 20.38 -13.60
C THR A 569 -22.87 20.05 -12.68
N PRO A 570 -22.25 18.87 -12.78
CA PRO A 570 -21.03 18.59 -12.02
C PRO A 570 -19.94 19.58 -12.44
N ILE A 571 -19.11 19.98 -11.50
CA ILE A 571 -18.00 20.92 -11.65
C ILE A 571 -16.71 20.12 -11.48
N ARG A 572 -15.73 20.36 -12.36
CA ARG A 572 -14.39 19.77 -12.22
C ARG A 572 -13.55 20.71 -11.37
N VAL A 573 -12.92 20.15 -10.34
CA VAL A 573 -11.88 20.81 -9.55
C VAL A 573 -10.59 20.03 -9.74
N SER A 574 -9.47 20.72 -9.90
CA SER A 574 -8.17 20.08 -10.07
C SER A 574 -7.06 21.03 -9.66
N GLY A 575 -6.07 20.53 -8.95
CA GLY A 575 -4.85 21.25 -8.62
C GLY A 575 -3.63 20.35 -8.58
N GLY A 576 -2.46 20.98 -8.55
CA GLY A 576 -1.27 20.34 -8.02
C GLY A 576 -1.20 20.60 -6.53
N GLY A 577 -0.59 19.68 -5.78
CA GLY A 577 -0.38 19.81 -4.35
C GLY A 577 0.90 19.07 -3.97
N GLY A 578 1.92 19.80 -3.56
CA GLY A 578 3.16 19.23 -3.04
C GLY A 578 3.39 19.71 -1.61
N THR A 579 4.22 19.00 -0.85
CA THR A 579 4.75 19.60 0.37
C THR A 579 5.60 20.79 -0.01
N THR A 580 5.38 21.90 0.65
CA THR A 580 6.19 23.09 0.41
C THR A 580 7.45 23.03 1.27
N SER A 581 8.63 23.02 0.63
CA SER A 581 9.92 23.14 1.32
C SER A 581 10.10 24.55 1.87
N ARG A 582 10.68 24.70 3.07
CA ARG A 582 10.98 26.06 3.60
C ARG A 582 11.99 26.22 4.76
N ASP A 583 13.11 25.51 4.73
CA ASP A 583 14.37 26.07 5.25
C ASP A 583 15.32 26.38 4.08
N ASP A 584 16.38 27.16 4.34
CA ASP A 584 17.47 27.41 3.37
C ASP A 584 18.21 26.10 2.99
N LEU A 585 17.82 24.98 3.61
CA LEU A 585 18.33 23.63 3.40
C LEU A 585 17.39 22.73 2.58
N GLU A 586 16.24 23.22 2.08
CA GLU A 586 15.24 22.52 1.24
C GLU A 586 14.43 21.36 1.91
N ASN A 587 14.24 21.35 3.24
CA ASN A 587 13.40 20.37 3.95
C ASN A 587 11.89 20.70 3.86
N SER A 588 11.05 19.67 3.68
CA SER A 588 9.58 19.81 3.54
C SER A 588 8.77 19.02 4.57
N ILE A 589 9.46 18.35 5.47
CA ILE A 589 8.91 17.43 6.46
C ILE A 589 9.53 17.79 7.80
N PHE A 590 8.73 17.79 8.86
CA PHE A 590 9.09 18.20 10.21
C PHE A 590 8.77 17.09 11.21
N GLY A 591 9.57 16.98 12.26
CA GLY A 591 9.46 15.93 13.27
C GLY A 591 10.79 15.25 13.59
N PHE A 592 10.85 14.58 14.74
CA PHE A 592 12.04 13.82 15.17
C PHE A 592 12.03 12.36 14.67
N ASP A 593 10.86 11.73 14.62
CA ASP A 593 10.73 10.27 14.45
C ASP A 593 9.97 9.83 13.18
N GLY A 594 9.82 10.71 12.20
CA GLY A 594 9.21 10.33 10.93
C GLY A 594 8.67 11.51 10.16
N PRO A 595 8.02 11.25 9.01
CA PRO A 595 7.31 12.28 8.28
C PRO A 595 5.97 12.62 8.93
N ASP A 596 6.01 13.09 10.18
CA ASP A 596 4.85 13.28 11.06
C ASP A 596 4.08 14.55 10.73
N HIS A 597 4.81 15.62 10.41
CA HIS A 597 4.23 16.93 10.16
C HIS A 597 4.74 17.55 8.87
N PHE A 598 3.82 17.99 8.02
CA PHE A 598 4.13 18.75 6.81
C PHE A 598 2.92 19.53 6.32
N VAL A 599 3.16 20.46 5.40
CA VAL A 599 2.10 21.27 4.76
C VAL A 599 2.08 20.98 3.28
N ILE A 600 0.95 20.49 2.79
CA ILE A 600 0.65 20.36 1.37
C ILE A 600 0.05 21.68 0.89
N SER A 601 0.63 22.28 -0.15
CA SER A 601 0.07 23.43 -0.83
C SER A 601 0.12 23.27 -2.35
N SER A 602 -0.81 23.94 -3.01
CA SER A 602 -0.77 24.17 -4.46
C SER A 602 0.30 25.15 -4.94
N ASP A 603 0.96 25.88 -4.02
CA ASP A 603 2.09 26.78 -4.29
C ASP A 603 3.42 26.05 -4.04
N TYR A 604 3.93 25.32 -5.04
CA TYR A 604 5.19 24.59 -4.96
C TYR A 604 6.31 25.33 -5.69
N THR A 605 7.41 25.63 -4.98
CA THR A 605 8.59 26.35 -5.50
C THR A 605 9.84 25.48 -5.37
N THR A 606 10.52 25.17 -6.48
CA THR A 606 11.88 24.59 -6.45
C THR A 606 12.92 25.67 -6.72
N THR A 607 14.09 25.57 -6.08
CA THR A 607 15.23 26.51 -6.16
C THR A 607 15.93 26.57 -7.54
N ALA A 608 15.43 25.87 -8.56
CA ALA A 608 16.07 25.74 -9.89
C ALA A 608 15.38 26.55 -11.00
N GLY A 609 14.71 27.66 -10.69
CA GLY A 609 14.29 28.65 -11.68
C GLY A 609 13.16 28.25 -12.65
N THR A 610 12.71 26.99 -12.67
CA THR A 610 11.54 26.57 -13.46
C THR A 610 10.33 26.38 -12.54
N TYR A 611 9.60 27.47 -12.35
CA TYR A 611 8.34 27.51 -11.62
C TYR A 611 7.27 26.71 -12.38
N THR A 612 6.57 25.81 -11.70
CA THR A 612 5.19 25.49 -12.11
C THR A 612 4.30 25.60 -10.87
N ASN A 613 3.82 26.82 -10.63
CA ASN A 613 2.65 27.03 -9.78
C ASN A 613 1.50 26.25 -10.41
N ALA A 614 1.20 25.06 -9.90
CA ALA A 614 0.00 24.33 -10.29
C ALA A 614 -1.15 24.82 -9.41
N ALA A 615 -1.47 26.12 -9.50
CA ALA A 615 -2.64 26.68 -8.86
C ALA A 615 -3.83 25.79 -9.17
N GLY A 616 -4.61 25.48 -8.13
CA GLY A 616 -5.89 24.80 -8.32
C GLY A 616 -6.75 25.64 -9.25
N PHE A 617 -7.53 24.99 -10.10
CA PHE A 617 -8.51 25.67 -10.90
C PHE A 617 -9.87 24.98 -10.83
N VAL A 618 -10.90 25.78 -11.06
CA VAL A 618 -12.27 25.31 -11.16
C VAL A 618 -12.75 25.46 -12.59
N GLN A 619 -13.41 24.42 -13.09
CA GLN A 619 -13.94 24.42 -14.45
C GLN A 619 -15.38 23.90 -14.47
N THR A 620 -16.32 24.79 -14.81
CA THR A 620 -17.71 24.44 -15.12
C THR A 620 -17.77 23.59 -16.38
N LEU A 621 -18.89 22.90 -16.62
CA LEU A 621 -19.02 22.03 -17.80
C LEU A 621 -18.99 22.87 -19.09
N GLU A 622 -19.56 24.06 -19.01
CA GLU A 622 -19.63 25.06 -20.07
C GLU A 622 -18.23 25.45 -20.61
N ASN A 623 -17.24 25.56 -19.72
CA ASN A 623 -15.85 25.95 -19.97
C ASN A 623 -15.58 26.82 -21.21
N THR A 624 -15.48 28.12 -20.99
CA THR A 624 -14.73 29.05 -21.84
C THR A 624 -13.26 28.61 -21.91
N SER A 625 -12.49 29.01 -22.93
CA SER A 625 -11.08 28.61 -23.10
C SER A 625 -10.16 28.94 -21.90
N THR A 626 -10.63 29.74 -20.95
CA THR A 626 -9.96 30.10 -19.70
C THR A 626 -10.62 29.44 -18.48
N PRO A 627 -9.84 28.90 -17.51
CA PRO A 627 -10.38 28.44 -16.23
C PRO A 627 -11.20 29.54 -15.55
N ALA A 628 -12.33 29.18 -14.95
CA ALA A 628 -13.26 30.16 -14.39
C ALA A 628 -12.66 30.89 -13.18
N LEU A 629 -11.90 30.18 -12.33
CA LEU A 629 -11.22 30.71 -11.15
C LEU A 629 -9.95 29.89 -10.86
N THR A 630 -8.87 30.56 -10.50
CA THR A 630 -7.69 29.95 -9.87
C THR A 630 -7.78 30.10 -8.35
N PHE A 631 -7.30 29.11 -7.60
CA PHE A 631 -7.31 29.11 -6.15
C PHE A 631 -6.06 28.45 -5.60
N PHE A 632 -5.68 28.86 -4.39
CA PHE A 632 -4.63 28.21 -3.60
C PHE A 632 -5.27 27.52 -2.40
N HIS A 633 -4.76 26.36 -2.05
CA HIS A 633 -5.17 25.63 -0.85
C HIS A 633 -3.94 25.17 -0.08
N GLU A 634 -4.06 25.21 1.24
CA GLU A 634 -3.03 24.83 2.20
C GLU A 634 -3.68 23.86 3.17
N THR A 635 -3.03 22.71 3.37
CA THR A 635 -3.49 21.70 4.32
C THR A 635 -2.29 21.18 5.08
N TYR A 636 -2.37 21.16 6.40
CA TYR A 636 -1.28 20.65 7.24
C TYR A 636 -1.65 19.29 7.84
N THR A 637 -0.64 18.50 8.15
CA THR A 637 -0.81 17.13 8.63
C THR A 637 -0.55 16.99 10.13
N ARG A 638 -1.26 16.05 10.75
CA ARG A 638 -0.93 15.54 12.08
C ARG A 638 -0.98 14.01 12.06
N PRO A 639 -0.08 13.30 12.74
CA PRO A 639 -0.20 11.86 12.90
C PRO A 639 -1.57 11.50 13.47
N ALA A 640 -2.21 10.48 12.89
CA ALA A 640 -3.51 10.02 13.30
C ALA A 640 -3.55 8.49 13.40
N PRO A 641 -4.30 7.92 14.35
CA PRO A 641 -4.57 6.49 14.33
C PRO A 641 -5.35 6.15 13.06
N GLY A 642 -4.83 5.22 12.27
CA GLY A 642 -5.52 4.72 11.08
C GLY A 642 -6.69 3.79 11.41
N PRO A 643 -7.54 3.48 10.41
CA PRO A 643 -8.51 2.39 10.51
C PRO A 643 -7.82 1.08 10.93
N SER A 644 -8.49 0.30 11.77
CA SER A 644 -7.96 -0.97 12.25
C SER A 644 -7.63 -1.90 11.08
N GLY A 645 -6.38 -2.39 11.05
CA GLY A 645 -5.92 -3.33 10.04
C GLY A 645 -5.48 -2.72 8.71
N ILE A 646 -5.40 -1.39 8.61
CA ILE A 646 -4.85 -0.69 7.44
C ILE A 646 -3.47 -1.26 7.08
N GLY A 647 -3.26 -1.57 5.80
CA GLY A 647 -1.98 -2.11 5.30
C GLY A 647 -1.77 -3.61 5.56
N ASN A 648 -2.66 -4.31 6.27
CA ASN A 648 -2.52 -5.76 6.52
C ASN A 648 -2.83 -6.60 5.27
N SER A 649 -3.82 -6.17 4.47
CA SER A 649 -4.32 -6.90 3.29
C SER A 649 -3.89 -6.20 2.02
N ARG A 650 -2.68 -6.52 1.53
CA ARG A 650 -2.08 -5.92 0.35
C ARG A 650 -1.83 -6.99 -0.71
N THR A 651 -2.81 -7.23 -1.58
CA THR A 651 -2.76 -8.36 -2.51
C THR A 651 -2.37 -7.90 -3.92
N ALA A 652 -1.50 -8.66 -4.58
CA ALA A 652 -1.28 -8.54 -6.02
C ALA A 652 -2.42 -9.26 -6.75
N GLN A 653 -3.31 -8.52 -7.39
CA GLN A 653 -4.51 -9.11 -7.99
C GLN A 653 -5.02 -8.33 -9.20
N THR A 654 -5.80 -9.02 -10.02
CA THR A 654 -6.64 -8.41 -11.04
C THR A 654 -8.10 -8.58 -10.65
N LEU A 655 -8.78 -7.46 -10.41
CA LEU A 655 -10.22 -7.40 -10.20
C LEU A 655 -10.89 -7.04 -11.54
N LYS A 656 -12.06 -7.62 -11.76
CA LYS A 656 -12.90 -7.41 -12.94
C LYS A 656 -14.34 -7.21 -12.49
N GLY A 657 -15.12 -6.46 -13.25
CA GLY A 657 -16.51 -6.22 -12.89
C GLY A 657 -17.16 -5.17 -13.76
N PHE A 658 -17.93 -4.28 -13.15
CA PHE A 658 -18.82 -3.38 -13.86
C PHE A 658 -18.76 -1.97 -13.30
N ALA A 659 -19.08 -1.01 -14.13
CA ALA A 659 -19.39 0.36 -13.77
C ALA A 659 -20.58 0.81 -14.62
N ALA A 660 -21.53 1.49 -13.99
CA ALA A 660 -22.65 2.11 -14.69
C ALA A 660 -23.11 3.36 -13.96
N GLY A 661 -23.52 4.39 -14.70
CA GLY A 661 -23.92 5.67 -14.14
C GLY A 661 -24.41 6.64 -15.21
N ILE A 662 -24.75 7.86 -14.76
CA ILE A 662 -25.29 8.89 -15.64
C ILE A 662 -24.19 9.90 -15.94
N VAL A 663 -23.80 9.98 -17.21
CA VAL A 663 -22.74 10.86 -17.70
C VAL A 663 -23.36 12.12 -18.26
N THR A 664 -22.81 13.27 -17.87
CA THR A 664 -23.17 14.55 -18.51
C THR A 664 -22.23 14.78 -19.68
N THR A 665 -22.78 14.91 -20.88
CA THR A 665 -21.99 15.16 -22.09
C THR A 665 -22.25 16.58 -22.61
N LYS A 666 -21.23 17.16 -23.25
CA LYS A 666 -21.32 18.39 -24.02
C LYS A 666 -20.79 18.10 -25.41
N ILE A 667 -21.67 18.17 -26.42
CA ILE A 667 -21.33 17.98 -27.84
C ILE A 667 -21.68 19.28 -28.57
N SER A 668 -20.68 19.91 -29.19
CA SER A 668 -20.87 21.14 -29.98
C SER A 668 -21.73 22.22 -29.29
N GLY A 669 -21.50 22.43 -27.99
CA GLY A 669 -22.25 23.41 -27.18
C GLY A 669 -23.49 22.87 -26.46
N THR A 670 -24.07 21.76 -26.92
CA THR A 670 -25.29 21.18 -26.33
C THR A 670 -24.94 20.29 -25.14
N ILE A 671 -25.52 20.58 -23.98
CA ILE A 671 -25.38 19.76 -22.78
C ILE A 671 -26.53 18.76 -22.69
N SER A 672 -26.21 17.48 -22.57
CA SER A 672 -27.18 16.40 -22.37
C SER A 672 -26.66 15.37 -21.38
N THR A 673 -27.43 14.33 -21.13
CA THR A 673 -27.04 13.21 -20.26
C THR A 673 -27.38 11.90 -20.91
N TYR A 674 -26.58 10.87 -20.66
CA TYR A 674 -26.87 9.51 -21.09
C TYR A 674 -26.41 8.50 -20.03
N VAL A 675 -26.82 7.25 -20.19
CA VAL A 675 -26.42 6.16 -19.30
C VAL A 675 -25.20 5.49 -19.88
N ALA A 676 -24.07 5.62 -19.19
CA ALA A 676 -22.86 4.86 -19.52
C ALA A 676 -22.85 3.59 -18.68
N GLU A 677 -22.53 2.46 -19.31
CA GLU A 677 -22.34 1.18 -18.64
C GLU A 677 -21.13 0.45 -19.23
N THR A 678 -20.73 -0.67 -18.63
CA THR A 678 -19.56 -1.44 -19.08
C THR A 678 -19.84 -2.07 -20.44
N LEU A 679 -18.88 -1.93 -21.36
CA LEU A 679 -19.01 -2.37 -22.75
C LEU A 679 -19.41 -3.84 -22.86
N SER A 680 -20.40 -4.11 -23.72
CA SER A 680 -20.97 -5.43 -23.99
C SER A 680 -21.48 -6.17 -22.75
N SER A 681 -21.73 -5.46 -21.64
CA SER A 681 -22.03 -6.07 -20.34
C SER A 681 -21.01 -7.14 -19.92
N SER A 682 -19.76 -7.00 -20.34
CA SER A 682 -18.70 -7.97 -20.03
C SER A 682 -17.88 -7.50 -18.84
N PRO A 683 -17.77 -8.29 -17.75
CA PRO A 683 -17.00 -7.87 -16.59
C PRO A 683 -15.50 -7.70 -16.87
N SER A 684 -14.99 -8.25 -17.97
CA SER A 684 -13.58 -8.07 -18.36
C SER A 684 -13.27 -6.70 -18.96
N ASN A 685 -14.30 -5.93 -19.34
CA ASN A 685 -14.16 -4.59 -19.90
C ASN A 685 -14.02 -3.49 -18.83
N PHE A 686 -14.16 -3.84 -17.55
CA PHE A 686 -13.67 -3.05 -16.43
C PHE A 686 -12.67 -3.88 -15.62
N LYS A 687 -11.43 -3.43 -15.57
CA LYS A 687 -10.33 -4.13 -14.90
C LYS A 687 -9.58 -3.19 -13.98
N ILE A 688 -9.31 -3.65 -12.76
CA ILE A 688 -8.38 -3.03 -11.81
C ILE A 688 -7.25 -4.02 -11.55
N THR A 689 -6.01 -3.55 -11.49
CA THR A 689 -4.85 -4.39 -11.17
C THR A 689 -4.01 -3.71 -10.11
N THR A 690 -3.75 -4.41 -9.02
CA THR A 690 -3.00 -3.91 -7.86
C THR A 690 -1.63 -4.58 -7.81
N ASN A 691 -0.62 -3.82 -7.37
CA ASN A 691 0.72 -4.32 -7.12
C ASN A 691 1.23 -3.77 -5.76
N PRO A 692 1.22 -4.60 -4.71
CA PRO A 692 1.61 -4.20 -3.36
C PRO A 692 3.10 -3.92 -3.24
N THR A 693 3.94 -4.56 -4.05
CA THR A 693 5.41 -4.41 -4.02
C THR A 693 5.86 -3.04 -4.49
N THR A 694 5.07 -2.44 -5.39
CA THR A 694 5.38 -1.18 -6.06
C THR A 694 4.47 -0.03 -5.62
N ASN A 695 3.49 -0.31 -4.75
CA ASN A 695 2.44 0.62 -4.34
C ASN A 695 1.67 1.20 -5.56
N ARG A 696 1.51 0.37 -6.59
CA ARG A 696 0.86 0.75 -7.86
C ARG A 696 -0.49 0.08 -8.01
N VAL A 697 -1.37 0.78 -8.70
CA VAL A 697 -2.67 0.26 -9.10
C VAL A 697 -3.05 0.88 -10.44
N ALA A 698 -3.51 0.09 -11.39
CA ALA A 698 -3.98 0.57 -12.69
C ALA A 698 -5.41 0.13 -12.92
N ALA A 699 -6.17 0.89 -13.71
CA ALA A 699 -7.50 0.48 -14.13
C ALA A 699 -7.78 0.87 -15.57
N VAL A 700 -8.66 0.11 -16.22
CA VAL A 700 -9.23 0.44 -17.52
C VAL A 700 -10.72 0.16 -17.49
N LEU A 701 -11.50 1.08 -18.03
CA LEU A 701 -12.94 0.95 -18.21
C LEU A 701 -13.29 1.24 -19.67
N HIS A 702 -13.83 0.25 -20.36
CA HIS A 702 -14.49 0.41 -21.65
C HIS A 702 -15.99 0.57 -21.41
N THR A 703 -16.56 1.65 -21.90
CA THR A 703 -17.99 1.95 -21.74
C THR A 703 -18.75 1.84 -23.05
N GLN A 704 -20.06 1.63 -22.93
CA GLN A 704 -21.04 1.86 -23.97
C GLN A 704 -22.17 2.74 -23.44
N ASP A 705 -22.92 3.35 -24.35
CA ASP A 705 -24.21 3.97 -24.01
C ASP A 705 -25.29 2.89 -23.98
N ALA A 706 -26.05 2.82 -22.89
CA ALA A 706 -27.08 1.82 -22.69
C ALA A 706 -28.42 2.18 -23.34
N ILE A 707 -28.67 3.46 -23.64
CA ILE A 707 -30.02 3.95 -23.97
C ILE A 707 -30.04 4.83 -25.22
N SER A 708 -28.97 5.56 -25.51
CA SER A 708 -28.90 6.43 -26.68
C SER A 708 -27.77 6.04 -27.63
N SER A 709 -27.30 6.99 -28.44
CA SER A 709 -26.25 6.81 -29.44
C SER A 709 -25.04 7.71 -29.15
N ASN A 710 -24.80 8.08 -27.89
CA ASN A 710 -23.63 8.87 -27.54
C ASN A 710 -22.34 8.05 -27.69
N SER A 711 -21.24 8.76 -27.85
CA SER A 711 -19.92 8.17 -28.04
C SER A 711 -19.52 7.24 -26.88
N SER A 712 -19.12 6.01 -27.21
CA SER A 712 -18.45 5.11 -26.26
C SER A 712 -17.12 5.70 -25.79
N THR A 713 -16.75 5.42 -24.55
CA THR A 713 -15.54 5.99 -23.95
C THR A 713 -14.67 4.91 -23.33
N VAL A 714 -13.37 5.01 -23.54
CA VAL A 714 -12.36 4.17 -22.87
C VAL A 714 -11.58 5.04 -21.91
N LEU A 715 -11.67 4.74 -20.62
CA LEU A 715 -10.98 5.47 -19.56
C LEU A 715 -9.79 4.65 -19.07
N TYR A 716 -8.59 5.23 -19.15
CA TYR A 716 -7.38 4.65 -18.58
C TYR A 716 -6.94 5.38 -17.32
N PHE A 717 -6.63 4.60 -16.28
CA PHE A 717 -6.18 5.08 -14.98
C PHE A 717 -4.87 4.42 -14.61
N GLY A 718 -3.93 5.21 -14.08
CA GLY A 718 -2.66 4.69 -13.58
C GLY A 718 -1.85 3.89 -14.61
N ASN A 719 -0.88 3.11 -14.13
CA ASN A 719 0.07 2.31 -14.88
C ASN A 719 0.89 1.41 -13.94
N LEU A 720 1.03 0.13 -14.26
CA LEU A 720 1.79 -0.79 -13.40
C LEU A 720 3.31 -0.64 -13.52
N THR A 721 3.80 0.04 -14.57
CA THR A 721 5.23 0.21 -14.86
C THR A 721 5.53 1.62 -15.39
N GLY A 722 6.78 2.08 -15.29
CA GLY A 722 7.25 3.34 -15.91
C GLY A 722 7.04 4.60 -15.07
N ALA A 723 7.59 5.73 -15.55
CA ALA A 723 7.91 6.94 -14.75
C ALA A 723 6.74 7.85 -14.31
N SER A 724 5.52 7.32 -14.18
CA SER A 724 4.35 8.08 -13.71
C SER A 724 4.52 8.53 -12.27
N ARG A 725 4.79 9.83 -12.07
CA ARG A 725 5.29 10.36 -10.79
C ARG A 725 4.25 10.44 -9.66
N ALA A 726 2.94 10.47 -9.94
CA ALA A 726 1.90 10.57 -8.89
C ALA A 726 0.47 10.31 -9.40
N ARG A 727 0.24 9.31 -10.26
CA ARG A 727 -1.11 9.03 -10.80
C ARG A 727 -1.90 7.98 -10.03
N GLN A 728 -1.34 7.40 -8.98
CA GLN A 728 -1.92 6.26 -8.29
C GLN A 728 -1.21 6.05 -6.96
N ALA A 729 -1.96 5.53 -6.00
CA ALA A 729 -1.45 5.11 -4.71
C ALA A 729 -2.24 3.87 -4.28
N PHE A 730 -1.51 2.78 -4.01
CA PHE A 730 -2.05 1.57 -3.44
C PHE A 730 -1.57 1.45 -1.99
N ILE A 731 -2.49 1.68 -1.05
CA ILE A 731 -2.23 1.56 0.40
C ILE A 731 -2.53 0.13 0.82
N ASP A 732 -3.71 -0.38 0.46
CA ASP A 732 -4.10 -1.79 0.60
C ASP A 732 -5.32 -2.11 -0.29
N ASP A 733 -5.88 -3.31 -0.13
CA ASP A 733 -6.99 -3.81 -0.94
C ASP A 733 -8.30 -2.99 -0.76
N ASP A 734 -8.45 -2.24 0.33
CA ASP A 734 -9.61 -1.39 0.61
C ASP A 734 -9.34 0.09 0.35
N TYR A 735 -8.09 0.54 0.48
CA TYR A 735 -7.67 1.93 0.34
C TYR A 735 -6.71 2.07 -0.84
N PHE A 736 -7.29 2.34 -2.01
CA PHE A 736 -6.51 2.72 -3.18
C PHE A 736 -7.20 3.82 -3.98
N GLY A 737 -6.38 4.61 -4.67
CA GLY A 737 -6.84 5.71 -5.50
C GLY A 737 -5.99 5.87 -6.73
N ILE A 738 -6.64 6.18 -7.83
CA ILE A 738 -6.06 6.23 -9.16
C ILE A 738 -6.56 7.48 -9.87
N ARG A 739 -5.68 8.08 -10.65
CA ARG A 739 -5.99 9.19 -11.55
C ARG A 739 -5.70 8.77 -12.98
N GLU A 740 -5.96 9.66 -13.93
CA GLU A 740 -5.72 9.40 -15.35
C GLU A 740 -4.34 8.78 -15.62
N SER A 741 -4.28 7.86 -16.58
CA SER A 741 -3.02 7.28 -17.02
C SER A 741 -2.19 8.30 -17.80
N THR A 742 -0.86 8.22 -17.65
CA THR A 742 0.09 8.92 -18.52
C THR A 742 0.76 7.97 -19.52
N SER A 743 0.45 6.67 -19.44
CA SER A 743 1.02 5.63 -20.31
C SER A 743 0.05 5.21 -21.40
N ASN A 744 -1.25 5.27 -21.13
CA ASN A 744 -2.31 5.00 -22.09
C ASN A 744 -3.25 6.21 -22.16
N THR A 745 -3.71 6.54 -23.37
CA THR A 745 -4.58 7.69 -23.60
C THR A 745 -6.03 7.24 -23.64
N SER A 746 -6.88 7.90 -22.86
CA SER A 746 -8.34 7.69 -22.90
C SER A 746 -8.91 8.12 -24.24
N THR A 747 -10.07 7.58 -24.62
CA THR A 747 -10.75 7.92 -25.88
C THR A 747 -12.23 8.21 -25.66
N VAL A 748 -12.78 9.11 -26.48
CA VAL A 748 -14.21 9.42 -26.55
C VAL A 748 -14.64 9.26 -28.00
N GLY A 749 -15.53 8.31 -28.27
CA GLY A 749 -15.99 7.98 -29.63
C GLY A 749 -14.88 7.47 -30.53
N GLY A 750 -13.85 6.84 -29.95
CA GLY A 750 -12.63 6.42 -30.65
C GLY A 750 -11.59 7.54 -30.85
N SER A 751 -11.97 8.81 -30.71
CA SER A 751 -11.03 9.95 -30.76
C SER A 751 -10.23 10.07 -29.46
N THR A 752 -8.99 10.56 -29.55
CA THR A 752 -8.12 10.72 -28.39
C THR A 752 -8.62 11.78 -27.42
N ALA A 753 -8.46 11.50 -26.13
CA ALA A 753 -8.78 12.39 -25.02
C ALA A 753 -7.56 12.53 -24.09
N SER A 754 -6.48 13.13 -24.60
CA SER A 754 -5.18 13.25 -23.92
C SER A 754 -5.23 14.08 -22.64
N ASN A 755 -6.17 15.03 -22.56
CA ASN A 755 -6.32 15.95 -21.44
C ASN A 755 -7.35 15.47 -20.40
N SER A 756 -7.53 14.16 -20.27
CA SER A 756 -8.45 13.59 -19.28
C SER A 756 -8.03 13.94 -17.84
N ARG A 757 -9.01 14.21 -16.99
CA ARG A 757 -8.85 14.61 -15.60
C ARG A 757 -9.76 13.74 -14.76
N LEU A 758 -9.31 12.53 -14.47
CA LEU A 758 -10.14 11.46 -13.92
C LEU A 758 -9.61 11.05 -12.54
N GLY A 759 -10.51 10.65 -11.66
CA GLY A 759 -10.23 10.06 -10.36
C GLY A 759 -11.09 8.82 -10.16
N LEU A 760 -10.51 7.78 -9.60
CA LEU A 760 -11.16 6.54 -9.18
C LEU A 760 -10.67 6.24 -7.76
N ILE A 761 -11.60 6.09 -6.82
CA ILE A 761 -11.32 5.66 -5.45
C ILE A 761 -12.35 4.64 -4.98
N THR A 762 -11.97 3.87 -3.97
CA THR A 762 -12.85 2.90 -3.31
C THR A 762 -13.89 3.59 -2.43
N SER A 763 -14.94 2.86 -2.08
CA SER A 763 -15.95 3.30 -1.12
C SER A 763 -15.42 3.40 0.32
N ALA A 764 -14.21 2.93 0.62
CA ALA A 764 -13.62 3.12 1.94
C ALA A 764 -13.40 4.61 2.29
N PHE A 765 -13.45 5.51 1.29
CA PHE A 765 -13.34 6.96 1.45
C PHE A 765 -14.70 7.69 1.58
N THR A 766 -15.80 6.97 1.76
CA THR A 766 -17.12 7.59 1.99
C THR A 766 -17.53 7.49 3.46
N ASN A 767 -18.18 8.54 3.97
CA ASN A 767 -18.94 8.48 5.23
C ASN A 767 -20.42 8.36 4.89
N LEU A 768 -20.94 7.15 5.04
CA LEU A 768 -22.32 6.82 4.76
C LEU A 768 -23.13 6.92 6.06
N SER A 769 -23.75 8.09 6.29
CA SER A 769 -24.56 8.35 7.49
C SER A 769 -25.89 9.04 7.16
N GLY A 770 -26.80 9.06 8.13
CA GLY A 770 -28.08 9.76 8.04
C GLY A 770 -29.13 9.09 7.15
N SER A 771 -30.02 9.89 6.57
CA SER A 771 -31.19 9.41 5.82
C SER A 771 -30.83 8.69 4.51
N LEU A 772 -29.66 8.98 3.93
CA LEU A 772 -29.19 8.34 2.68
C LEU A 772 -29.00 6.82 2.82
N VAL A 773 -28.70 6.37 4.04
CA VAL A 773 -28.27 4.98 4.32
C VAL A 773 -29.23 4.24 5.24
N SER A 774 -30.32 4.92 5.65
CA SER A 774 -31.35 4.35 6.51
C SER A 774 -32.00 3.14 5.83
N GLY A 775 -31.94 1.98 6.49
CA GLY A 775 -32.53 0.74 5.97
C GLY A 775 -31.73 0.08 4.84
N ILE A 776 -30.45 0.44 4.67
CA ILE A 776 -29.56 -0.18 3.69
C ILE A 776 -28.61 -1.19 4.37
N SER A 777 -28.57 -2.42 3.85
CA SER A 777 -27.65 -3.47 4.29
C SER A 777 -26.40 -3.49 3.42
N PHE A 778 -25.34 -2.80 3.85
CA PHE A 778 -24.08 -2.80 3.10
C PHE A 778 -23.43 -4.19 3.04
N CYS A 779 -22.93 -4.55 1.88
CA CYS A 779 -22.14 -5.77 1.74
C CYS A 779 -20.79 -5.59 2.41
N ALA A 780 -20.55 -6.32 3.50
CA ALA A 780 -19.20 -6.58 4.00
C ALA A 780 -18.51 -7.65 3.14
N CYS A 781 -18.27 -7.31 1.87
CA CYS A 781 -17.67 -8.16 0.85
C CYS A 781 -16.13 -8.18 1.03
N ALA A 782 -15.54 -9.36 1.09
CA ALA A 782 -14.09 -9.53 1.27
C ALA A 782 -13.33 -9.45 -0.07
N TYR A 783 -13.91 -9.95 -1.15
CA TYR A 783 -13.22 -10.15 -2.43
C TYR A 783 -13.70 -9.23 -3.56
N THR A 784 -14.82 -8.56 -3.33
CA THR A 784 -15.44 -7.60 -4.23
C THR A 784 -15.34 -6.22 -3.62
N LYS A 785 -14.70 -5.30 -4.34
CA LYS A 785 -14.58 -3.89 -3.98
C LYS A 785 -15.52 -3.07 -4.84
N TRP A 786 -15.92 -1.94 -4.32
CA TRP A 786 -16.73 -0.97 -5.05
C TRP A 786 -16.26 0.44 -4.71
N GLY A 787 -16.71 1.42 -5.47
CA GLY A 787 -16.35 2.81 -5.26
C GLY A 787 -16.92 3.70 -6.34
N PHE A 788 -16.24 4.83 -6.57
CA PHE A 788 -16.71 5.83 -7.53
C PHE A 788 -15.61 6.31 -8.48
N ILE A 789 -16.05 6.68 -9.68
CA ILE A 789 -15.28 7.41 -10.69
C ILE A 789 -15.85 8.82 -10.82
N SER A 790 -14.98 9.81 -10.83
CA SER A 790 -15.34 11.20 -11.10
C SER A 790 -14.31 11.88 -11.99
N GLY A 791 -14.71 12.98 -12.63
CA GLY A 791 -13.84 13.80 -13.46
C GLY A 791 -14.35 13.90 -14.89
N GLU A 792 -13.45 14.05 -15.84
CA GLU A 792 -13.83 14.20 -17.24
C GLU A 792 -12.84 13.61 -18.23
N ALA A 793 -13.38 13.20 -19.37
CA ALA A 793 -12.66 12.91 -20.59
C ALA A 793 -13.12 13.89 -21.67
N ARG A 794 -12.17 14.47 -22.41
CA ARG A 794 -12.43 15.51 -23.43
C ARG A 794 -11.67 15.16 -24.68
N LYS A 795 -12.34 15.14 -25.84
CA LYS A 795 -11.66 14.99 -27.14
C LYS A 795 -10.62 16.09 -27.31
N ASP A 796 -9.51 15.77 -27.96
CA ASP A 796 -8.43 16.73 -28.19
C ASP A 796 -8.85 17.86 -29.15
N ASP A 797 -9.84 17.61 -30.02
CA ASP A 797 -10.46 18.61 -30.89
C ASP A 797 -11.52 19.49 -30.18
N GLU A 798 -11.74 19.27 -28.89
CA GLU A 798 -12.69 19.96 -28.02
C GLU A 798 -14.18 19.85 -28.43
N THR A 799 -14.52 19.05 -29.43
CA THR A 799 -15.90 18.91 -29.96
C THR A 799 -16.84 18.18 -29.01
N GLU A 800 -16.29 17.28 -28.20
CA GLU A 800 -17.04 16.48 -27.23
C GLU A 800 -16.32 16.39 -25.88
N ARG A 801 -17.11 16.51 -24.81
CA ARG A 801 -16.66 16.31 -23.44
C ARG A 801 -17.66 15.47 -22.68
N GLN A 802 -17.15 14.52 -21.90
CA GLN A 802 -17.93 13.68 -21.02
C GLN A 802 -17.48 13.86 -19.58
N ARG A 803 -18.43 14.14 -18.69
CA ARG A 803 -18.19 14.36 -17.26
C ARG A 803 -18.87 13.28 -16.44
N PHE A 804 -18.04 12.59 -15.66
CA PHE A 804 -18.41 11.55 -14.73
C PHE A 804 -18.45 12.19 -13.34
N HIS A 805 -19.53 11.96 -12.60
CA HIS A 805 -19.62 12.45 -11.22
C HIS A 805 -20.23 11.37 -10.37
N LEU A 806 -19.42 10.82 -9.47
CA LEU A 806 -19.78 9.67 -8.65
C LEU A 806 -20.42 8.55 -9.48
N MET A 807 -19.81 8.19 -10.61
CA MET A 807 -20.21 6.99 -11.37
C MET A 807 -19.75 5.77 -10.57
N PRO A 808 -20.66 4.94 -10.05
CA PRO A 808 -20.29 3.83 -9.20
C PRO A 808 -19.67 2.69 -10.03
N TRP A 809 -18.76 1.96 -9.39
CA TRP A 809 -18.12 0.78 -9.95
C TRP A 809 -18.07 -0.34 -8.92
N VAL A 810 -18.04 -1.59 -9.40
CA VAL A 810 -17.85 -2.82 -8.63
C VAL A 810 -16.85 -3.71 -9.36
N ALA A 811 -15.87 -4.27 -8.65
CA ALA A 811 -14.93 -5.22 -9.22
C ALA A 811 -14.49 -6.24 -8.18
N GLY A 812 -14.43 -7.50 -8.59
CA GLY A 812 -14.00 -8.61 -7.75
C GLY A 812 -13.17 -9.60 -8.53
N ARG A 813 -12.80 -10.70 -7.88
CA ARG A 813 -12.13 -11.82 -8.53
C ARG A 813 -13.19 -12.69 -9.21
N LEU A 814 -13.24 -12.76 -10.55
CA LEU A 814 -14.29 -13.53 -11.22
C LEU A 814 -14.20 -15.03 -10.94
N SER A 815 -15.35 -15.66 -10.76
CA SER A 815 -15.49 -17.12 -10.78
C SER A 815 -15.33 -17.64 -12.21
N GLY A 816 -14.42 -18.58 -12.43
CA GLY A 816 -14.17 -19.16 -13.75
C GLY A 816 -15.33 -20.05 -14.24
N ALA A 817 -15.46 -20.20 -15.56
CA ALA A 817 -16.47 -21.05 -16.18
C ALA A 817 -16.35 -22.54 -15.76
N SER A 818 -15.13 -23.05 -15.62
CA SER A 818 -14.82 -24.41 -15.13
C SER A 818 -15.35 -24.67 -13.72
N VAL A 819 -15.46 -23.59 -12.94
CA VAL A 819 -15.93 -23.62 -11.57
C VAL A 819 -17.46 -23.57 -11.51
N THR A 820 -18.09 -22.63 -12.22
CA THR A 820 -19.55 -22.42 -12.14
C THR A 820 -20.35 -23.50 -12.85
N SER A 821 -19.75 -24.16 -13.85
CA SER A 821 -20.43 -25.17 -14.67
C SER A 821 -20.77 -26.46 -13.93
N GLY A 822 -20.01 -26.80 -12.89
CA GLY A 822 -20.22 -28.00 -12.08
C GLY A 822 -20.97 -27.76 -10.76
N LEU A 823 -21.45 -26.54 -10.52
CA LEU A 823 -22.24 -26.23 -9.32
C LEU A 823 -23.70 -26.65 -9.52
N ALA A 824 -24.35 -27.03 -8.43
CA ALA A 824 -25.76 -27.38 -8.36
C ALA A 824 -26.37 -26.83 -7.05
N GLY A 825 -27.69 -26.76 -7.00
CA GLY A 825 -28.45 -26.24 -5.86
C GLY A 825 -28.63 -24.73 -5.89
N SER A 826 -29.27 -24.18 -4.86
CA SER A 826 -29.62 -22.77 -4.77
C SER A 826 -28.72 -21.97 -3.83
N ALA A 827 -28.52 -20.69 -4.14
CA ALA A 827 -27.83 -19.72 -3.33
C ALA A 827 -28.63 -18.41 -3.26
N THR A 828 -28.44 -17.68 -2.17
CA THR A 828 -28.95 -16.32 -2.01
C THR A 828 -27.80 -15.37 -1.80
N TYR A 829 -27.95 -14.14 -2.29
CA TYR A 829 -26.97 -13.07 -2.12
C TYR A 829 -27.70 -11.82 -1.68
N SER A 830 -27.20 -11.18 -0.64
CA SER A 830 -27.75 -9.93 -0.13
C SER A 830 -26.66 -8.87 0.02
N GLY A 831 -27.04 -7.63 -0.17
CA GLY A 831 -26.17 -6.47 -0.06
C GLY A 831 -26.87 -5.20 -0.48
N HIS A 832 -26.21 -4.40 -1.30
CA HIS A 832 -26.65 -3.05 -1.60
C HIS A 832 -26.43 -2.68 -3.07
N VAL A 833 -27.12 -1.62 -3.48
CA VAL A 833 -26.88 -0.93 -4.74
C VAL A 833 -26.42 0.50 -4.49
N ALA A 834 -25.64 1.03 -5.42
CA ALA A 834 -25.33 2.44 -5.51
C ALA A 834 -25.58 2.91 -6.94
N ALA A 835 -26.32 4.00 -7.13
CA ALA A 835 -26.71 4.47 -8.45
C ALA A 835 -26.75 5.98 -8.57
N ASN A 836 -26.45 6.48 -9.77
CA ASN A 836 -26.85 7.82 -10.16
C ASN A 836 -28.32 7.79 -10.55
N ILE A 837 -29.08 8.73 -10.02
CA ILE A 837 -30.48 8.97 -10.34
C ILE A 837 -30.57 10.26 -11.14
N LYS A 838 -31.38 10.27 -12.20
CA LYS A 838 -31.89 11.46 -12.85
C LYS A 838 -33.41 11.43 -12.75
N ASN A 839 -33.98 12.39 -12.05
CA ASN A 839 -35.43 12.53 -11.85
C ASN A 839 -35.85 13.95 -12.25
N GLY A 840 -36.42 14.08 -13.45
CA GLY A 840 -36.63 15.35 -14.12
C GLY A 840 -35.30 16.08 -14.34
N SER A 841 -35.18 17.30 -13.81
CA SER A 841 -33.96 18.10 -13.85
C SER A 841 -32.96 17.77 -12.73
N ASN A 842 -33.35 16.97 -11.73
CA ASN A 842 -32.48 16.61 -10.62
C ASN A 842 -31.58 15.44 -11.00
N GLN A 843 -30.32 15.46 -10.58
CA GLN A 843 -29.41 14.33 -10.63
C GLN A 843 -28.60 14.22 -9.33
N TYR A 844 -28.57 13.02 -8.75
CA TYR A 844 -28.01 12.74 -7.43
C TYR A 844 -27.61 11.26 -7.32
N VAL A 845 -27.03 10.86 -6.20
CA VAL A 845 -26.73 9.46 -5.84
C VAL A 845 -27.80 8.94 -4.89
N ALA A 846 -28.29 7.72 -5.14
CA ALA A 846 -29.14 6.99 -4.23
C ALA A 846 -28.56 5.60 -3.95
N LEU A 847 -28.85 5.10 -2.76
CA LEU A 847 -28.54 3.75 -2.33
C LEU A 847 -29.83 2.94 -2.19
N GLY A 848 -29.70 1.62 -2.24
CA GLY A 848 -30.79 0.68 -2.08
C GLY A 848 -30.26 -0.68 -1.62
N ASN A 849 -31.15 -1.63 -1.37
CA ASN A 849 -30.76 -3.00 -1.07
C ASN A 849 -30.72 -3.83 -2.36
N TYR A 850 -29.89 -4.86 -2.35
CA TYR A 850 -29.80 -5.85 -3.41
C TYR A 850 -30.04 -7.23 -2.82
N ASP A 851 -30.98 -7.98 -3.40
CA ASP A 851 -31.24 -9.38 -3.08
C ASP A 851 -31.30 -10.20 -4.36
N GLN A 852 -30.64 -11.34 -4.36
CA GLN A 852 -30.60 -12.27 -5.49
C GLN A 852 -30.80 -13.70 -4.99
N THR A 853 -31.68 -14.44 -5.64
CA THR A 853 -31.77 -15.89 -5.54
C THR A 853 -31.27 -16.51 -6.83
N TRP A 854 -30.47 -17.56 -6.77
CA TRP A 854 -29.94 -18.24 -7.94
C TRP A 854 -29.95 -19.76 -7.75
N ASP A 855 -30.39 -20.49 -8.76
CA ASP A 855 -30.28 -21.96 -8.83
C ASP A 855 -29.23 -22.33 -9.88
N PHE A 856 -28.15 -22.98 -9.44
CA PHE A 856 -27.04 -23.38 -10.31
C PHE A 856 -27.40 -24.58 -11.21
N SER A 857 -28.41 -25.37 -10.85
CA SER A 857 -28.91 -26.49 -11.66
C SER A 857 -29.71 -25.96 -12.85
N SER A 858 -30.66 -25.05 -12.62
CA SER A 858 -31.45 -24.42 -13.69
C SER A 858 -30.74 -23.24 -14.35
N ARG A 859 -29.66 -22.73 -13.73
CA ARG A 859 -28.89 -21.56 -14.15
C ARG A 859 -29.76 -20.32 -14.34
N SER A 860 -30.68 -20.14 -13.42
CA SER A 860 -31.66 -19.07 -13.42
C SER A 860 -32.00 -18.66 -12.00
N GLY A 861 -32.62 -17.49 -11.87
CA GLY A 861 -32.89 -16.92 -10.57
C GLY A 861 -33.74 -15.66 -10.65
N ARG A 862 -33.72 -14.90 -9.56
CA ARG A 862 -34.47 -13.65 -9.41
C ARG A 862 -33.57 -12.62 -8.75
N ALA A 863 -33.58 -11.41 -9.27
CA ALA A 863 -32.93 -10.26 -8.65
C ALA A 863 -33.98 -9.25 -8.21
N THR A 864 -33.74 -8.62 -7.06
CA THR A 864 -34.57 -7.55 -6.51
C THR A 864 -33.67 -6.42 -6.03
N ILE A 865 -33.92 -5.23 -6.54
CA ILE A 865 -33.38 -3.98 -6.00
C ILE A 865 -34.53 -3.34 -5.23
N SER A 866 -34.33 -3.03 -3.94
CA SER A 866 -35.36 -2.40 -3.12
C SER A 866 -34.89 -1.10 -2.48
N ASN A 867 -35.85 -0.24 -2.16
CA ASN A 867 -35.62 1.08 -1.53
C ASN A 867 -34.70 2.02 -2.34
N LEU A 868 -34.52 1.79 -3.65
CA LEU A 868 -33.73 2.68 -4.49
C LEU A 868 -34.58 3.89 -4.91
N ASP A 869 -34.28 5.05 -4.33
CA ASP A 869 -35.06 6.28 -4.51
C ASP A 869 -36.57 6.06 -4.23
N GLY A 870 -36.87 5.30 -3.17
CA GLY A 870 -38.23 4.99 -2.75
C GLY A 870 -38.96 3.96 -3.62
N ALA A 871 -38.28 3.31 -4.58
CA ALA A 871 -38.85 2.31 -5.46
C ALA A 871 -38.16 0.94 -5.33
N SER A 872 -38.87 -0.10 -5.78
CA SER A 872 -38.35 -1.46 -5.88
C SER A 872 -38.50 -1.97 -7.31
N TYR A 873 -37.49 -2.71 -7.78
CA TYR A 873 -37.41 -3.29 -9.11
C TYR A 873 -37.06 -4.77 -8.99
N THR A 874 -37.78 -5.62 -9.70
CA THR A 874 -37.60 -7.06 -9.59
C THR A 874 -37.79 -7.76 -10.92
N GLY A 875 -37.10 -8.88 -11.10
CA GLY A 875 -37.17 -9.62 -12.34
C GLY A 875 -36.37 -10.92 -12.32
N SER A 876 -36.66 -11.76 -13.32
CA SER A 876 -35.95 -13.02 -13.53
C SER A 876 -34.60 -12.77 -14.17
N ILE A 877 -33.58 -13.49 -13.71
CA ILE A 877 -32.24 -13.49 -14.29
C ILE A 877 -31.87 -14.90 -14.75
N SER A 878 -31.05 -14.99 -15.77
CA SER A 878 -30.64 -16.25 -16.40
C SER A 878 -29.19 -16.19 -16.86
N ASN A 879 -28.57 -17.35 -17.06
CA ASN A 879 -27.17 -17.42 -17.45
C ASN A 879 -26.92 -16.79 -18.84
N VAL A 880 -25.82 -16.05 -18.95
CA VAL A 880 -25.33 -15.53 -20.23
C VAL A 880 -24.66 -16.65 -21.03
N SER A 881 -25.10 -16.85 -22.28
CA SER A 881 -24.56 -17.88 -23.18
C SER A 881 -23.05 -17.74 -23.38
N GLY A 882 -22.32 -18.86 -23.40
CA GLY A 882 -20.87 -18.87 -23.62
C GLY A 882 -20.01 -18.52 -22.40
N THR A 883 -20.62 -18.18 -21.25
CA THR A 883 -19.89 -17.81 -20.02
C THR A 883 -19.73 -18.96 -19.03
N GLY A 884 -20.28 -20.14 -19.36
CA GLY A 884 -20.19 -21.33 -18.51
C GLY A 884 -20.91 -21.22 -17.15
N GLY A 885 -21.88 -20.33 -16.99
CA GLY A 885 -22.55 -20.11 -15.70
C GLY A 885 -21.95 -19.00 -14.84
N SER A 886 -20.88 -18.34 -15.30
CA SER A 886 -20.17 -17.32 -14.50
C SER A 886 -20.85 -15.95 -14.51
N GLN A 887 -21.73 -15.71 -15.48
CA GLN A 887 -22.44 -14.45 -15.66
C GLN A 887 -23.94 -14.68 -15.80
N PHE A 888 -24.71 -13.69 -15.38
CA PHE A 888 -26.16 -13.69 -15.45
C PHE A 888 -26.68 -12.35 -15.95
N SER A 889 -27.83 -12.38 -16.60
CA SER A 889 -28.53 -11.18 -17.02
C SER A 889 -30.05 -11.38 -17.00
N GLY A 890 -30.78 -10.28 -16.93
CA GLY A 890 -32.24 -10.29 -17.06
C GLY A 890 -32.83 -8.91 -16.89
N SER A 891 -34.11 -8.78 -17.25
CA SER A 891 -34.84 -7.52 -17.10
C SER A 891 -35.45 -7.40 -15.72
N ILE A 892 -35.41 -6.20 -15.16
CA ILE A 892 -36.01 -5.82 -13.89
C ILE A 892 -37.09 -4.75 -14.11
N SER A 893 -38.16 -4.79 -13.34
CA SER A 893 -39.25 -3.81 -13.47
C SER A 893 -39.93 -3.52 -12.14
N GLY A 894 -40.55 -2.35 -12.05
CA GLY A 894 -41.28 -1.90 -10.87
C GLY A 894 -41.59 -0.41 -10.92
N SER A 895 -42.63 0.02 -10.21
CA SER A 895 -43.07 1.42 -10.17
C SER A 895 -43.32 2.05 -11.56
N GLY A 896 -43.80 1.27 -12.53
CA GLY A 896 -44.03 1.72 -13.92
C GLY A 896 -42.75 1.97 -14.72
N ARG A 897 -41.61 1.47 -14.26
CA ARG A 897 -40.29 1.59 -14.89
C ARG A 897 -39.73 0.19 -15.18
N SER A 898 -38.84 0.11 -16.15
CA SER A 898 -38.20 -1.12 -16.59
C SER A 898 -36.70 -0.91 -16.78
N GLY A 899 -35.94 -1.98 -16.93
CA GLY A 899 -34.55 -1.91 -17.32
C GLY A 899 -33.91 -3.27 -17.19
N ASP A 900 -32.59 -3.31 -17.23
CA ASP A 900 -31.84 -4.55 -17.22
C ASP A 900 -30.80 -4.58 -16.11
N LEU A 901 -30.44 -5.80 -15.73
CA LEU A 901 -29.40 -6.11 -14.77
C LEU A 901 -28.47 -7.17 -15.37
N GLN A 902 -27.16 -6.90 -15.33
CA GLN A 902 -26.14 -7.84 -15.77
C GLN A 902 -25.05 -7.96 -14.71
N GLY A 903 -24.70 -9.20 -14.36
CA GLY A 903 -23.77 -9.46 -13.27
C GLY A 903 -22.93 -10.70 -13.45
N ALA A 904 -22.01 -10.88 -12.52
CA ALA A 904 -21.09 -12.01 -12.50
C ALA A 904 -20.87 -12.49 -11.06
N PHE A 905 -20.59 -13.78 -10.93
CA PHE A 905 -20.17 -14.38 -9.67
C PHE A 905 -18.69 -14.09 -9.41
N MET A 906 -18.40 -13.79 -8.14
CA MET A 906 -17.08 -13.47 -7.63
C MET A 906 -16.61 -14.59 -6.69
N LYS A 907 -15.34 -14.99 -6.86
CA LYS A 907 -14.67 -16.05 -6.14
C LYS A 907 -14.16 -15.55 -4.78
N GLY A 908 -14.46 -16.31 -3.73
CA GLY A 908 -13.85 -16.14 -2.41
C GLY A 908 -12.80 -17.19 -2.07
N SER A 909 -12.26 -17.12 -0.85
CA SER A 909 -11.18 -18.02 -0.39
C SER A 909 -11.64 -19.47 -0.17
N ALA A 910 -12.89 -19.67 0.27
CA ALA A 910 -13.46 -21.00 0.57
C ALA A 910 -14.59 -21.39 -0.39
N SER A 911 -15.44 -20.44 -0.79
CA SER A 911 -16.51 -20.66 -1.76
C SER A 911 -16.17 -20.02 -3.10
N LYS A 912 -16.38 -20.82 -4.14
CA LYS A 912 -16.03 -20.53 -5.52
C LYS A 912 -16.94 -19.48 -6.17
N VAL A 913 -18.04 -19.08 -5.52
CA VAL A 913 -19.06 -18.10 -5.97
C VAL A 913 -19.68 -17.35 -4.77
N SER A 914 -18.85 -16.94 -3.80
CA SER A 914 -19.32 -16.39 -2.51
C SER A 914 -19.95 -15.00 -2.60
N GLU A 915 -19.61 -14.25 -3.65
CA GLU A 915 -20.04 -12.85 -3.82
C GLU A 915 -20.53 -12.64 -5.25
N VAL A 916 -21.21 -11.52 -5.48
CA VAL A 916 -21.70 -11.09 -6.79
C VAL A 916 -21.45 -9.59 -6.97
N GLY A 917 -21.13 -9.22 -8.20
CA GLY A 917 -21.11 -7.83 -8.64
C GLY A 917 -21.91 -7.70 -9.93
N ALA A 918 -22.72 -6.66 -10.03
CA ALA A 918 -23.55 -6.40 -11.20
C ALA A 918 -23.60 -4.91 -11.53
N GLN A 919 -23.95 -4.60 -12.77
CA GLN A 919 -24.48 -3.30 -13.18
C GLN A 919 -25.98 -3.42 -13.46
N PHE A 920 -26.67 -2.29 -13.37
CA PHE A 920 -28.04 -2.18 -13.80
C PHE A 920 -28.34 -0.78 -14.30
N HIS A 921 -29.41 -0.68 -15.08
CA HIS A 921 -30.07 0.59 -15.32
C HIS A 921 -31.59 0.40 -15.30
N VAL A 922 -32.32 1.46 -14.99
CA VAL A 922 -33.78 1.51 -15.02
C VAL A 922 -34.21 2.82 -15.67
N ASN A 923 -35.16 2.75 -16.60
CA ASN A 923 -35.73 3.89 -17.30
C ASN A 923 -37.25 3.96 -17.14
N GLY A 924 -37.77 5.18 -17.17
CA GLY A 924 -39.20 5.50 -17.22
C GLY A 924 -39.42 6.97 -17.54
N SER A 925 -40.67 7.42 -17.55
CA SER A 925 -41.01 8.81 -17.89
C SER A 925 -40.30 9.81 -16.95
N GLY A 926 -39.35 10.57 -17.49
CA GLY A 926 -38.56 11.56 -16.75
C GLY A 926 -37.61 10.99 -15.70
N TYR A 927 -37.41 9.66 -15.66
CA TYR A 927 -36.61 8.99 -14.64
C TYR A 927 -35.59 8.04 -15.24
N TYR A 928 -34.34 8.15 -14.78
CA TYR A 928 -33.28 7.18 -15.05
C TYR A 928 -32.54 6.85 -13.76
N ALA A 929 -32.24 5.59 -13.54
CA ALA A 929 -31.28 5.12 -12.56
C ALA A 929 -30.24 4.28 -13.27
N ALA A 930 -28.96 4.47 -12.96
CA ALA A 930 -27.89 3.62 -13.46
C ALA A 930 -26.83 3.44 -12.38
N GLY A 931 -26.41 2.21 -12.15
CA GLY A 931 -25.57 1.91 -11.00
C GLY A 931 -25.04 0.49 -10.96
N ILE A 932 -24.47 0.16 -9.80
CA ILE A 932 -23.92 -1.16 -9.50
C ILE A 932 -24.70 -1.81 -8.37
N ALA A 933 -24.66 -3.14 -8.32
CA ALA A 933 -25.10 -3.94 -7.20
C ALA A 933 -23.94 -4.80 -6.69
N VAL A 934 -23.87 -4.97 -5.37
CA VAL A 934 -22.89 -5.81 -4.70
C VAL A 934 -23.61 -6.67 -3.67
N GLY A 935 -23.38 -7.97 -3.69
CA GLY A 935 -23.98 -8.91 -2.75
C GLY A 935 -23.01 -10.00 -2.31
N LYS A 936 -23.23 -10.52 -1.11
CA LYS A 936 -22.56 -11.73 -0.62
C LYS A 936 -23.56 -12.78 -0.22
N GLN A 937 -23.12 -14.03 -0.32
CA GLN A 937 -23.84 -15.14 0.29
C GLN A 937 -23.83 -14.96 1.83
N PRO A 938 -24.99 -15.06 2.50
CA PRO A 938 -25.10 -14.92 3.96
C PRO A 938 -24.21 -15.87 4.75
#